data_AF-A0A2D7V0D5-F1
#
_entry.id   AF-A0A2D7V0D5-F1
#
_cell.length_a   1.000
_cell.length_b   1.000
_cell.length_c   1.000
_cell.angle_alpha   90.00
_cell.angle_beta   90.00
_cell.angle_gamma   90.00
#
_symmetry.space_group_name_H-M   'P 1'
#
loop_
_entity.id
_entity.type
_entity.pdbx_description
1 polymer ?
#
loop_
_entity_poly.entity_id
_entity_poly.type
_entity_poly.pdbx_seq_one_letter_code
_entity_poly.pdbx_strand_id
1 'polypeptide(L)'
;MGLHRGFTSAVGIFIIMMISMASISTVNAEELPDANLIMSAEVNEGVAWIGISCENPNQDCLEINITIVWPNGSVEEISSTETQEILANITAGSIAIYGSSGAPSAQSYGRFLLQGGWRIDTILPNFNGHEISDHPEHSGSQDVLDALEWREGISKNPSEYNSNTGTLSGSDTDVIHIAGSEGNILQFHSINSRYPLTWDILDTSGQAPNLIETLNVSDMPAVGLATITGMALIEIPSNEGVYLKLHSNDGQDENPYSFIFDIWSDLDETNEMQMPEIAIVGTIGPMDNEGDFYDLRVGPGSPVEIDIEVSDWIELRYIENGEMIELEQTSGIVRIENIGEMNTTLRIHIRSENVVRYDISYIIDAESDGETLGDAPDNITEINSDQLYSPYPMVSDNGPHWWWDGYLGHSEDIDYWTFEVTDLNGSIVHLIPATDSDDCCIMEIIDAGIFEVEKEGLGHETLQLENGTHYIRISNDPNRTSSIIPAQYSFRLEFQEIDEPIYIDRSGEFTTFYIVVGLVLLSPLLPIAYWQWKDRDIIRVERHERLRLARLRERLSGIGLDSQADEDIDAALSSLGDTEWDALIQEWGKPDVRHSTEDLELAAWRLEIDSPTLLIGIRPKVDWEHAGIRLSATMGERISIEGVHPSHLHFEDEIVLDKLKSQNLHFIRVQHAHSSSKLDVVVTGTVQGVPMAAMPSKALNHSEE
;
A
#
# COMPACT_ATOMS: atom_id res chain seq x y z
N MET A 1 -35.78 -49.23 -15.55
CA MET A 1 -35.14 -50.50 -15.14
C MET A 1 -34.31 -50.97 -16.32
N GLY A 2 -32.98 -50.88 -16.17
CA GLY A 2 -32.01 -51.00 -17.26
C GLY A 2 -31.60 -52.42 -17.62
N LEU A 3 -31.27 -52.58 -18.89
CA LEU A 3 -30.11 -53.26 -19.52
C LEU A 3 -29.41 -54.45 -18.82
N HIS A 4 -29.30 -55.56 -19.55
CA HIS A 4 -28.02 -56.12 -20.07
C HIS A 4 -28.30 -57.27 -21.08
N ARG A 5 -27.90 -57.13 -22.36
CA ARG A 5 -26.69 -57.66 -23.06
C ARG A 5 -26.51 -59.20 -23.10
N GLY A 6 -26.45 -59.72 -24.33
CA GLY A 6 -25.75 -60.94 -24.76
C GLY A 6 -25.65 -60.91 -26.29
N PHE A 7 -24.52 -60.51 -26.89
CA PHE A 7 -23.36 -61.32 -27.33
C PHE A 7 -23.60 -62.13 -28.62
N THR A 8 -22.59 -62.06 -29.50
CA THR A 8 -22.28 -62.83 -30.73
C THR A 8 -23.03 -62.52 -32.03
N SER A 9 -22.31 -61.91 -32.97
CA SER A 9 -22.03 -62.57 -34.26
C SER A 9 -20.69 -62.07 -34.80
N ALA A 10 -19.67 -62.91 -34.64
CA ALA A 10 -18.42 -62.83 -35.36
C ALA A 10 -18.60 -63.60 -36.67
N VAL A 11 -18.20 -62.99 -37.79
CA VAL A 11 -17.64 -63.56 -39.03
C VAL A 11 -17.87 -62.49 -40.10
N GLY A 12 -16.86 -61.65 -40.34
CA GLY A 12 -16.97 -60.61 -41.35
C GLY A 12 -15.88 -59.53 -41.35
N ILE A 13 -14.70 -59.77 -40.76
CA ILE A 13 -13.57 -58.84 -40.89
C ILE A 13 -12.30 -59.69 -40.92
N PHE A 14 -11.91 -60.19 -42.09
CA PHE A 14 -10.61 -60.86 -42.27
C PHE A 14 -9.93 -60.59 -43.62
N ILE A 15 -10.42 -59.67 -44.46
CA ILE A 15 -9.81 -59.39 -45.78
C ILE A 15 -9.71 -57.88 -46.08
N ILE A 16 -9.67 -57.02 -45.07
CA ILE A 16 -9.29 -55.60 -45.24
C ILE A 16 -8.38 -55.19 -44.07
N MET A 17 -7.22 -55.82 -43.98
CA MET A 17 -6.11 -55.37 -43.13
C MET A 17 -4.79 -55.96 -43.64
N MET A 18 -4.51 -55.76 -44.93
CA MET A 18 -3.21 -56.15 -45.50
C MET A 18 -2.76 -55.24 -46.65
N ILE A 19 -3.14 -53.95 -46.62
CA ILE A 19 -2.50 -52.88 -47.40
C ILE A 19 -2.52 -51.63 -46.52
N SER A 20 -1.36 -51.26 -45.98
CA SER A 20 -0.95 -50.00 -45.32
C SER A 20 -0.18 -50.29 -44.03
N MET A 21 0.97 -50.94 -44.20
CA MET A 21 2.13 -50.77 -43.33
C MET A 21 3.34 -50.69 -44.25
N ALA A 22 3.35 -49.65 -45.10
CA ALA A 22 4.61 -48.95 -45.29
C ALA A 22 4.70 -48.07 -44.04
N SER A 23 5.61 -48.42 -43.14
CA SER A 23 5.96 -47.60 -42.00
C SER A 23 6.33 -46.22 -42.55
N ILE A 24 5.48 -45.22 -42.38
CA ILE A 24 5.96 -43.85 -42.36
C ILE A 24 6.79 -43.81 -41.08
N SER A 25 8.11 -43.85 -41.22
CA SER A 25 9.02 -43.54 -40.14
C SER A 25 8.81 -42.07 -39.80
N THR A 26 7.85 -41.80 -38.91
CA THR A 26 7.83 -40.55 -38.17
C THR A 26 9.08 -40.58 -37.31
N VAL A 27 10.13 -39.90 -37.75
CA VAL A 27 11.28 -39.60 -36.89
C VAL A 27 10.71 -38.72 -35.77
N ASN A 28 10.52 -39.32 -34.59
CA ASN A 28 10.15 -38.58 -33.40
C ASN A 28 11.31 -37.65 -33.05
N ALA A 29 11.02 -36.37 -32.80
CA ALA A 29 11.99 -35.35 -32.39
C ALA A 29 12.75 -35.70 -31.08
N GLU A 30 12.38 -36.78 -30.38
CA GLU A 30 13.02 -37.26 -29.15
C GLU A 30 14.31 -38.08 -29.35
N GLU A 31 14.72 -38.42 -30.58
CA GLU A 31 15.91 -39.24 -30.84
C GLU A 31 17.17 -38.49 -31.34
N LEU A 32 17.16 -37.17 -31.50
CA LEU A 32 18.36 -36.37 -31.86
C LEU A 32 19.01 -35.76 -30.60
N PRO A 33 20.13 -36.30 -30.06
CA PRO A 33 20.54 -36.02 -28.68
C PRO A 33 21.19 -34.65 -28.42
N ASP A 34 21.43 -33.80 -29.42
CA ASP A 34 22.14 -32.51 -29.24
C ASP A 34 21.72 -31.41 -30.24
N ALA A 35 20.57 -31.55 -30.93
CA ALA A 35 20.15 -30.63 -31.99
C ALA A 35 18.89 -29.84 -31.60
N ASN A 36 18.97 -28.51 -31.63
CA ASN A 36 17.83 -27.63 -31.39
C ASN A 36 17.03 -27.43 -32.67
N LEU A 37 15.70 -27.38 -32.58
CA LEU A 37 14.84 -27.04 -33.71
C LEU A 37 15.10 -25.58 -34.11
N ILE A 38 15.51 -25.37 -35.37
CA ILE A 38 15.69 -24.05 -35.96
C ILE A 38 14.38 -23.59 -36.61
N MET A 39 13.80 -24.44 -37.46
CA MET A 39 12.49 -24.19 -38.07
C MET A 39 11.75 -25.49 -38.36
N SER A 40 10.42 -25.42 -38.42
CA SER A 40 9.57 -26.44 -39.01
C SER A 40 8.46 -25.76 -39.79
N ALA A 41 8.14 -26.30 -40.97
CA ALA A 41 7.10 -25.76 -41.84
C ALA A 41 6.36 -26.88 -42.57
N GLU A 42 5.08 -26.65 -42.87
CA GLU A 42 4.31 -27.43 -43.84
C GLU A 42 4.55 -26.86 -45.23
N VAL A 43 4.96 -27.70 -46.18
CA VAL A 43 5.36 -27.29 -47.53
C VAL A 43 4.56 -28.02 -48.59
N ASN A 44 4.35 -27.38 -49.74
CA ASN A 44 3.75 -27.97 -50.94
C ASN A 44 4.81 -28.68 -51.79
N GLU A 45 4.36 -29.37 -52.86
CA GLU A 45 5.29 -29.88 -53.86
C GLU A 45 5.92 -28.73 -54.64
N GLY A 46 7.23 -28.81 -54.93
CA GLY A 46 7.94 -27.74 -55.64
C GLY A 46 9.46 -27.77 -55.41
N VAL A 47 10.14 -26.72 -55.89
CA VAL A 47 11.58 -26.52 -55.69
C VAL A 47 11.83 -25.84 -54.34
N ALA A 48 12.63 -26.48 -53.49
CA ALA A 48 13.08 -25.92 -52.23
C ALA A 48 14.57 -25.57 -52.29
N TRP A 49 14.93 -24.42 -51.73
CA TRP A 49 16.32 -23.98 -51.58
C TRP A 49 16.65 -23.63 -50.13
N ILE A 50 17.82 -24.07 -49.69
CA ILE A 50 18.38 -23.79 -48.37
C ILE A 50 19.82 -23.33 -48.56
N GLY A 51 20.09 -22.05 -48.31
CA GLY A 51 21.43 -21.47 -48.30
C GLY A 51 21.94 -21.32 -46.87
N ILE A 52 23.13 -21.85 -46.60
CA ILE A 52 23.82 -21.74 -45.31
C ILE A 52 25.08 -20.91 -45.53
N SER A 53 25.08 -19.68 -45.02
CA SER A 53 26.15 -18.70 -45.25
C SER A 53 26.79 -18.21 -43.94
N CYS A 54 28.08 -17.87 -44.00
CA CYS A 54 28.83 -17.31 -42.88
C CYS A 54 28.90 -15.79 -43.05
N GLU A 55 28.34 -15.02 -42.11
CA GLU A 55 28.32 -13.55 -42.15
C GLU A 55 29.63 -12.92 -41.65
N ASN A 56 30.54 -13.70 -41.07
CA ASN A 56 31.79 -13.17 -40.55
C ASN A 56 32.72 -12.80 -41.72
N PRO A 57 33.16 -11.53 -41.88
CA PRO A 57 33.89 -11.06 -43.07
C PRO A 57 35.24 -11.76 -43.31
N ASN A 58 35.80 -12.44 -42.31
CA ASN A 58 37.01 -13.25 -42.43
C ASN A 58 36.73 -14.74 -42.71
N GLN A 59 35.46 -15.15 -42.85
CA GLN A 59 35.01 -16.55 -42.90
C GLN A 59 35.40 -17.38 -41.66
N ASP A 60 35.67 -16.72 -40.54
CA ASP A 60 35.98 -17.36 -39.24
C ASP A 60 34.69 -17.83 -38.52
N CYS A 61 33.85 -18.61 -39.20
CA CYS A 61 32.70 -19.25 -38.55
C CYS A 61 33.10 -20.59 -37.94
N LEU A 62 32.53 -20.91 -36.77
CA LEU A 62 32.69 -22.21 -36.14
C LEU A 62 32.00 -23.30 -36.98
N GLU A 63 32.49 -24.53 -36.93
CA GLU A 63 31.83 -25.66 -37.60
C GLU A 63 30.36 -25.77 -37.17
N ILE A 64 29.45 -25.83 -38.14
CA ILE A 64 28.01 -25.97 -37.90
C ILE A 64 27.56 -27.37 -38.30
N ASN A 65 26.76 -28.00 -37.43
CA ASN A 65 26.08 -29.25 -37.72
C ASN A 65 24.59 -28.98 -37.88
N ILE A 66 24.07 -29.21 -39.08
CA ILE A 66 22.65 -29.03 -39.44
C ILE A 66 22.09 -30.38 -39.86
N THR A 67 20.90 -30.70 -39.38
CA THR A 67 20.13 -31.87 -39.79
C THR A 67 18.82 -31.41 -40.41
N ILE A 68 18.57 -31.78 -41.66
CA ILE A 68 17.35 -31.47 -42.39
C ILE A 68 16.54 -32.75 -42.50
N VAL A 69 15.28 -32.69 -42.08
CA VAL A 69 14.29 -33.76 -42.25
C VAL A 69 13.34 -33.33 -43.35
N TRP A 70 13.41 -34.01 -44.49
CA TRP A 70 12.60 -33.72 -45.67
C TRP A 70 11.19 -34.33 -45.56
N PRO A 71 10.19 -33.81 -46.31
CA PRO A 71 8.81 -34.31 -46.28
C PRO A 71 8.64 -35.80 -46.62
N ASN A 72 9.55 -36.35 -47.43
CA ASN A 72 9.58 -37.77 -47.78
C ASN A 72 10.14 -38.68 -46.66
N GLY A 73 10.51 -38.10 -45.51
CA GLY A 73 11.13 -38.79 -44.37
C GLY A 73 12.62 -39.05 -44.52
N SER A 74 13.27 -38.57 -45.59
CA SER A 74 14.72 -38.63 -45.71
C SER A 74 15.40 -37.59 -44.84
N VAL A 75 16.58 -37.93 -44.32
CA VAL A 75 17.36 -37.08 -43.41
C VAL A 75 18.69 -36.77 -44.06
N GLU A 76 19.06 -35.50 -44.05
CA GLU A 76 20.31 -34.99 -44.58
C GLU A 76 21.09 -34.28 -43.46
N GLU A 77 22.32 -34.73 -43.22
CA GLU A 77 23.20 -34.19 -42.19
C GLU A 77 24.37 -33.46 -42.83
N ILE A 78 24.59 -32.23 -42.40
CA ILE A 78 25.60 -31.32 -42.96
C ILE A 78 26.50 -30.86 -41.83
N SER A 79 27.79 -31.11 -41.98
CA SER A 79 28.86 -30.58 -41.13
C SER A 79 29.80 -29.79 -42.02
N SER A 80 29.82 -28.45 -41.87
CA SER A 80 30.63 -27.58 -42.71
C SER A 80 31.21 -26.40 -41.95
N THR A 81 32.42 -25.99 -42.35
CA THR A 81 33.05 -24.71 -41.97
C THR A 81 32.97 -23.67 -43.09
N GLU A 82 32.42 -24.04 -44.24
CA GLU A 82 32.24 -23.19 -45.42
C GLU A 82 30.75 -23.03 -45.75
N THR A 83 30.42 -22.03 -46.56
CA THR A 83 29.07 -21.81 -47.06
C THR A 83 28.59 -23.01 -47.87
N GLN A 84 27.36 -23.46 -47.62
CA GLN A 84 26.72 -24.57 -48.32
C GLN A 84 25.41 -24.09 -48.93
N GLU A 85 24.99 -24.73 -50.01
CA GLU A 85 23.66 -24.54 -50.57
C GLU A 85 23.08 -25.89 -50.97
N ILE A 86 21.76 -26.00 -50.83
CA ILE A 86 21.00 -27.18 -51.22
C ILE A 86 19.83 -26.74 -52.07
N LEU A 87 19.66 -27.40 -53.20
CA LEU A 87 18.50 -27.28 -54.07
C LEU A 87 17.87 -28.66 -54.22
N ALA A 88 16.60 -28.78 -53.85
CA ALA A 88 15.90 -30.07 -53.84
C ALA A 88 14.46 -29.92 -54.32
N ASN A 89 14.01 -30.87 -55.16
CA ASN A 89 12.59 -31.00 -55.49
C ASN A 89 11.92 -31.83 -54.41
N ILE A 90 10.94 -31.23 -53.73
CA ILE A 90 10.27 -31.81 -52.58
C ILE A 90 8.81 -32.14 -52.89
N THR A 91 8.27 -33.11 -52.16
CA THR A 91 6.83 -33.43 -52.16
C THR A 91 6.14 -32.70 -51.01
N ALA A 92 4.82 -32.50 -51.12
CA ALA A 92 4.05 -31.92 -50.03
C ALA A 92 4.19 -32.71 -48.71
N GLY A 93 4.30 -32.00 -47.59
CA GLY A 93 4.43 -32.55 -46.23
C GLY A 93 5.23 -31.63 -45.31
N SER A 94 5.68 -32.15 -44.16
CA SER A 94 6.40 -31.33 -43.17
C SER A 94 7.92 -31.39 -43.37
N ILE A 95 8.59 -30.23 -43.38
CA ILE A 95 10.05 -30.10 -43.33
C ILE A 95 10.47 -29.58 -41.96
N ALA A 96 11.60 -30.05 -41.45
CA ALA A 96 12.18 -29.55 -40.20
C ALA A 96 13.71 -29.45 -40.30
N ILE A 97 14.26 -28.34 -39.80
CA ILE A 97 15.69 -28.08 -39.76
C ILE A 97 16.12 -27.99 -38.30
N TYR A 98 17.13 -28.78 -37.93
CA TYR A 98 17.74 -28.82 -36.61
C TYR A 98 19.20 -28.38 -36.70
N GLY A 99 19.74 -27.76 -35.65
CA GLY A 99 21.15 -27.41 -35.60
C GLY A 99 21.75 -27.36 -34.20
N SER A 100 23.08 -27.41 -34.16
CA SER A 100 23.86 -27.44 -32.92
C SER A 100 23.98 -26.09 -32.19
N SER A 101 23.56 -24.98 -32.81
CA SER A 101 23.88 -23.59 -32.39
C SER A 101 22.83 -22.91 -31.48
N GLY A 102 21.96 -23.65 -30.79
CA GLY A 102 20.87 -23.06 -30.00
C GLY A 102 19.71 -22.56 -30.88
N ALA A 103 18.65 -22.01 -30.25
CA ALA A 103 17.57 -21.34 -30.98
C ALA A 103 18.12 -20.13 -31.75
N PRO A 104 17.57 -19.81 -32.94
CA PRO A 104 18.03 -18.67 -33.74
C PRO A 104 17.91 -17.36 -32.95
N SER A 105 18.92 -16.48 -33.09
CA SER A 105 18.98 -15.18 -32.40
C SER A 105 18.04 -14.15 -33.00
N ALA A 106 17.66 -14.33 -34.28
CA ALA A 106 16.64 -13.56 -34.97
C ALA A 106 16.07 -14.40 -36.12
N GLN A 107 14.79 -14.18 -36.45
CA GLN A 107 14.10 -14.85 -37.53
C GLN A 107 13.27 -13.82 -38.31
N SER A 108 13.29 -13.88 -39.63
CA SER A 108 12.44 -13.04 -40.48
C SER A 108 12.25 -13.68 -41.85
N TYR A 109 10.98 -13.91 -42.24
CA TYR A 109 10.55 -14.32 -43.59
C TYR A 109 11.49 -15.31 -44.32
N GLY A 110 11.82 -16.44 -43.68
CA GLY A 110 12.67 -17.48 -44.26
C GLY A 110 14.19 -17.30 -44.07
N ARG A 111 14.62 -16.24 -43.37
CA ARG A 111 16.00 -15.98 -42.95
C ARG A 111 16.17 -16.19 -41.45
N PHE A 112 17.17 -16.96 -41.05
CA PHE A 112 17.46 -17.34 -39.68
C PHE A 112 18.91 -17.02 -39.33
N LEU A 113 19.11 -16.17 -38.31
CA LEU A 113 20.44 -15.88 -37.78
C LEU A 113 20.73 -16.82 -36.61
N LEU A 114 21.86 -17.50 -36.67
CA LEU A 114 22.30 -18.49 -35.68
C LEU A 114 23.49 -17.96 -34.88
N GLN A 115 23.66 -18.49 -33.66
CA GLN A 115 24.84 -18.18 -32.87
C GLN A 115 26.12 -18.66 -33.60
N GLY A 116 27.17 -17.85 -33.54
CA GLY A 116 28.44 -18.14 -34.23
C GLY A 116 28.59 -17.53 -35.62
N GLY A 117 27.66 -16.66 -36.04
CA GLY A 117 27.77 -15.88 -37.28
C GLY A 117 27.27 -16.60 -38.53
N TRP A 118 26.46 -17.66 -38.37
CA TRP A 118 25.82 -18.36 -39.48
C TRP A 118 24.45 -17.76 -39.78
N ARG A 119 24.12 -17.67 -41.06
CA ARG A 119 22.82 -17.30 -41.59
C ARG A 119 22.28 -18.44 -42.44
N ILE A 120 21.03 -18.83 -42.19
CA ILE A 120 20.29 -19.75 -43.05
C ILE A 120 19.23 -18.96 -43.79
N ASP A 121 19.26 -19.00 -45.12
CA ASP A 121 18.22 -18.47 -46.00
C ASP A 121 17.45 -19.65 -46.59
N THR A 122 16.12 -19.59 -46.58
CA THR A 122 15.25 -20.65 -47.08
C THR A 122 14.24 -20.10 -48.05
N ILE A 123 13.98 -20.86 -49.12
CA ILE A 123 12.85 -20.68 -50.03
C ILE A 123 12.15 -22.02 -50.07
N LEU A 124 10.95 -22.05 -49.47
CA LEU A 124 10.15 -23.26 -49.35
C LEU A 124 8.78 -23.00 -49.98
N PRO A 125 8.30 -23.88 -50.87
CA PRO A 125 6.96 -23.76 -51.43
C PRO A 125 5.93 -23.90 -50.29
N ASN A 126 5.24 -22.81 -49.99
CA ASN A 126 4.35 -22.71 -48.83
C ASN A 126 2.98 -23.33 -49.14
N PHE A 127 2.39 -24.01 -48.16
CA PHE A 127 1.03 -24.57 -48.28
C PHE A 127 -0.04 -23.50 -48.53
N ASN A 128 0.12 -22.30 -47.95
CA ASN A 128 -0.77 -21.15 -48.12
C ASN A 128 -0.26 -20.16 -49.20
N GLY A 129 0.82 -20.49 -49.90
CA GLY A 129 1.44 -19.67 -50.93
C GLY A 129 0.89 -19.91 -52.32
N HIS A 130 1.17 -18.98 -53.25
CA HIS A 130 0.97 -19.18 -54.67
C HIS A 130 2.29 -19.54 -55.35
N GLU A 131 2.30 -20.60 -56.15
CA GLU A 131 3.44 -20.95 -56.99
C GLU A 131 3.25 -20.32 -58.38
N ILE A 132 4.21 -19.47 -58.75
CA ILE A 132 4.26 -18.82 -60.06
C ILE A 132 4.81 -19.84 -61.05
N SER A 133 4.03 -20.11 -62.10
CA SER A 133 4.41 -21.07 -63.13
C SER A 133 4.99 -20.36 -64.35
N ASP A 134 6.02 -20.92 -64.99
CA ASP A 134 6.65 -20.33 -66.17
C ASP A 134 5.59 -19.99 -67.24
N HIS A 135 5.42 -18.70 -67.52
CA HIS A 135 4.57 -18.24 -68.60
C HIS A 135 5.41 -17.53 -69.66
N PRO A 136 5.64 -18.17 -70.82
CA PRO A 136 6.36 -17.53 -71.91
C PRO A 136 5.54 -16.35 -72.46
N GLU A 137 5.92 -15.16 -71.99
CA GLU A 137 5.64 -13.81 -72.46
C GLU A 137 4.20 -13.37 -72.76
N HIS A 138 3.16 -14.21 -72.90
CA HIS A 138 1.85 -13.74 -73.41
C HIS A 138 0.57 -14.52 -73.01
N SER A 139 0.52 -15.25 -71.90
CA SER A 139 -0.75 -15.93 -71.52
C SER A 139 -1.11 -15.85 -70.04
N GLY A 140 -2.02 -14.94 -69.72
CA GLY A 140 -2.78 -14.91 -68.46
C GLY A 140 -2.10 -14.14 -67.34
N SER A 141 -2.86 -13.28 -66.66
CA SER A 141 -2.47 -12.78 -65.34
C SER A 141 -2.32 -13.98 -64.42
N GLN A 142 -1.16 -14.11 -63.78
CA GLN A 142 -1.05 -14.95 -62.59
C GLN A 142 -1.35 -14.06 -61.41
N ASP A 143 -2.56 -14.21 -60.89
CA ASP A 143 -3.01 -13.48 -59.70
C ASP A 143 -2.25 -14.05 -58.51
N VAL A 144 -1.41 -13.23 -57.90
CA VAL A 144 -0.65 -13.58 -56.69
C VAL A 144 -1.48 -13.36 -55.44
N LEU A 145 -1.12 -14.06 -54.37
CA LEU A 145 -1.78 -13.91 -53.08
C LEU A 145 -1.10 -12.78 -52.30
N ASP A 146 -1.89 -11.82 -51.87
CA ASP A 146 -1.49 -10.85 -50.86
C ASP A 146 -1.14 -11.57 -49.55
N ALA A 147 -0.29 -10.99 -48.70
CA ALA A 147 -0.13 -11.57 -47.37
C ALA A 147 -1.49 -11.47 -46.66
N LEU A 148 -2.00 -12.59 -46.13
CA LEU A 148 -3.25 -12.56 -45.37
C LEU A 148 -3.03 -11.67 -44.15
N GLU A 149 -3.63 -10.48 -44.21
CA GLU A 149 -3.31 -9.30 -43.43
C GLU A 149 -3.16 -9.53 -41.92
N TRP A 150 -2.27 -8.71 -41.39
CA TRP A 150 -2.19 -8.19 -40.02
C TRP A 150 -3.43 -7.36 -39.60
N ARG A 151 -4.59 -7.51 -40.26
CA ARG A 151 -5.77 -6.63 -40.12
C ARG A 151 -6.54 -6.79 -38.80
N GLU A 152 -6.19 -7.78 -37.97
CA GLU A 152 -6.93 -8.08 -36.73
C GLU A 152 -6.03 -8.28 -35.50
N GLY A 153 -4.82 -7.70 -35.45
CA GLY A 153 -3.98 -7.79 -34.24
C GLY A 153 -3.60 -9.23 -33.84
N ILE A 154 -3.67 -10.18 -34.78
CA ILE A 154 -3.27 -11.56 -34.56
C ILE A 154 -1.78 -11.66 -34.87
N SER A 155 -0.96 -11.73 -33.81
CA SER A 155 0.43 -12.19 -33.86
C SER A 155 0.49 -13.61 -34.44
N LYS A 156 0.52 -13.75 -35.77
CA LYS A 156 0.88 -15.00 -36.42
C LYS A 156 2.39 -15.13 -36.50
N ASN A 157 2.89 -16.36 -36.39
CA ASN A 157 4.31 -16.64 -36.60
C ASN A 157 4.72 -16.24 -38.03
N PRO A 158 5.95 -15.74 -38.26
CA PRO A 158 6.49 -15.43 -39.60
C PRO A 158 6.36 -16.56 -40.64
N SER A 159 6.20 -17.81 -40.18
CA SER A 159 6.01 -19.00 -41.00
C SER A 159 4.57 -19.23 -41.50
N GLU A 160 3.59 -18.46 -41.03
CA GLU A 160 2.16 -18.61 -41.39
C GLU A 160 1.67 -17.59 -42.43
N TYR A 161 2.52 -16.66 -42.86
CA TYR A 161 2.19 -15.69 -43.90
C TYR A 161 2.09 -16.37 -45.27
N ASN A 162 1.21 -15.85 -46.13
CA ASN A 162 1.21 -16.27 -47.53
C ASN A 162 2.50 -15.77 -48.17
N SER A 163 3.24 -16.67 -48.80
CA SER A 163 4.44 -16.34 -49.55
C SER A 163 4.28 -16.81 -50.99
N ASN A 164 4.54 -15.93 -51.94
CA ASN A 164 4.54 -16.29 -53.35
C ASN A 164 5.91 -16.83 -53.71
N THR A 165 5.97 -17.97 -54.39
CA THR A 165 7.23 -18.64 -54.77
C THR A 165 7.27 -18.90 -56.26
N GLY A 166 8.45 -18.83 -56.87
CA GLY A 166 8.65 -19.18 -58.28
C GLY A 166 10.08 -19.64 -58.54
N THR A 167 10.39 -20.08 -59.76
CA THR A 167 11.74 -20.50 -60.15
C THR A 167 12.08 -19.98 -61.53
N LEU A 168 13.15 -19.20 -61.64
CA LEU A 168 13.68 -18.76 -62.93
C LEU A 168 14.85 -19.63 -63.36
N SER A 169 14.97 -19.95 -64.64
CA SER A 169 16.17 -20.64 -65.17
C SER A 169 16.62 -20.06 -66.51
N GLY A 170 17.93 -19.97 -66.72
CA GLY A 170 18.45 -19.47 -68.00
C GLY A 170 18.04 -18.02 -68.29
N SER A 171 17.46 -17.77 -69.46
CA SER A 171 16.95 -16.45 -69.89
C SER A 171 15.46 -16.25 -69.60
N ASP A 172 14.90 -17.06 -68.71
CA ASP A 172 13.48 -16.99 -68.36
C ASP A 172 13.12 -15.69 -67.62
N THR A 173 11.87 -15.27 -67.79
CA THR A 173 11.33 -14.05 -67.19
C THR A 173 9.89 -14.26 -66.81
N ASP A 174 9.59 -14.09 -65.52
CA ASP A 174 8.24 -14.11 -65.02
C ASP A 174 7.61 -12.72 -65.08
N VAL A 175 6.33 -12.68 -65.42
CA VAL A 175 5.52 -11.46 -65.40
C VAL A 175 4.33 -11.70 -64.49
N ILE A 176 4.25 -10.91 -63.43
CA ILE A 176 3.23 -11.02 -62.38
C ILE A 176 2.34 -9.80 -62.47
N HIS A 177 1.03 -10.00 -62.34
CA HIS A 177 0.08 -8.90 -62.25
C HIS A 177 -0.40 -8.77 -60.81
N ILE A 178 -0.21 -7.60 -60.22
CA ILE A 178 -0.77 -7.25 -58.92
C ILE A 178 -1.94 -6.31 -59.16
N ALA A 179 -3.15 -6.82 -58.92
CA ALA A 179 -4.36 -6.02 -58.98
C ALA A 179 -4.39 -5.03 -57.80
N GLY A 180 -4.76 -3.78 -58.06
CA GLY A 180 -4.92 -2.76 -57.04
C GLY A 180 -5.64 -1.54 -57.61
N SER A 181 -6.12 -0.66 -56.73
CA SER A 181 -6.74 0.59 -57.15
C SER A 181 -5.69 1.69 -57.22
N GLU A 182 -5.96 2.71 -58.03
CA GLU A 182 -5.14 3.93 -58.09
C GLU A 182 -5.01 4.54 -56.67
N GLY A 183 -3.80 4.92 -56.28
CA GLY A 183 -3.48 5.47 -54.96
C GLY A 183 -3.23 4.42 -53.86
N ASN A 184 -3.54 3.14 -54.08
CA ASN A 184 -3.19 2.11 -53.10
C ASN A 184 -1.67 1.93 -53.00
N ILE A 185 -1.17 1.59 -51.82
CA ILE A 185 0.27 1.48 -51.56
C ILE A 185 0.66 0.01 -51.47
N LEU A 186 1.50 -0.43 -52.40
CA LEU A 186 2.11 -1.74 -52.43
C LEU A 186 3.36 -1.75 -51.55
N GLN A 187 3.39 -2.60 -50.54
CA GLN A 187 4.50 -2.77 -49.61
C GLN A 187 5.14 -4.14 -49.78
N PHE A 188 6.44 -4.19 -50.05
CA PHE A 188 7.21 -5.45 -50.02
C PHE A 188 7.85 -5.66 -48.64
N HIS A 189 7.52 -6.78 -48.01
CA HIS A 189 8.06 -7.18 -46.70
C HIS A 189 9.36 -7.97 -46.83
N SER A 190 9.43 -8.85 -47.82
CA SER A 190 10.59 -9.68 -48.07
C SER A 190 10.65 -10.10 -49.52
N ILE A 191 11.86 -10.09 -50.07
CA ILE A 191 12.18 -10.70 -51.36
C ILE A 191 13.43 -11.54 -51.13
N ASN A 192 13.34 -12.84 -51.37
CA ASN A 192 14.43 -13.78 -51.20
C ASN A 192 14.66 -14.55 -52.51
N SER A 193 15.91 -14.79 -52.85
CA SER A 193 16.29 -15.56 -54.03
C SER A 193 17.66 -16.20 -53.86
N ARG A 194 17.90 -17.31 -54.56
CA ARG A 194 19.21 -18.00 -54.54
C ARG A 194 20.31 -17.11 -55.14
N TYR A 195 20.01 -16.46 -56.26
CA TYR A 195 20.88 -15.50 -56.92
C TYR A 195 20.18 -14.13 -57.03
N PRO A 196 20.93 -13.01 -57.07
CA PRO A 196 20.33 -11.68 -57.15
C PRO A 196 19.34 -11.54 -58.30
N LEU A 197 18.16 -11.00 -58.01
CA LEU A 197 17.13 -10.68 -58.98
C LEU A 197 17.02 -9.18 -59.20
N THR A 198 16.61 -8.78 -60.40
CA THR A 198 16.09 -7.45 -60.66
C THR A 198 14.59 -7.52 -60.94
N TRP A 199 13.85 -6.59 -60.34
CA TRP A 199 12.40 -6.50 -60.44
C TRP A 199 12.06 -5.18 -61.10
N ASP A 200 11.55 -5.23 -62.33
CA ASP A 200 11.05 -4.05 -63.02
C ASP A 200 9.56 -3.91 -62.74
N ILE A 201 9.18 -2.79 -62.11
CA ILE A 201 7.79 -2.48 -61.80
C ILE A 201 7.24 -1.59 -62.90
N LEU A 202 6.22 -2.09 -63.59
CA LEU A 202 5.69 -1.51 -64.80
C LEU A 202 4.23 -1.10 -64.62
N ASP A 203 3.92 0.12 -65.04
CA ASP A 203 2.56 0.55 -65.29
C ASP A 203 2.21 0.30 -66.76
N THR A 204 1.18 -0.50 -67.01
CA THR A 204 0.72 -0.83 -68.37
C THR A 204 -0.56 -0.12 -68.78
N SER A 205 -1.10 0.78 -67.95
CA SER A 205 -2.36 1.50 -68.22
C SER A 205 -2.27 2.43 -69.44
N GLY A 206 -1.05 2.84 -69.81
CA GLY A 206 -0.75 3.67 -70.98
C GLY A 206 -0.66 2.91 -72.32
N GLN A 207 -0.39 3.65 -73.41
CA GLN A 207 -0.15 3.04 -74.73
C GLN A 207 1.14 2.21 -74.80
N ALA A 208 2.10 2.48 -73.92
CA ALA A 208 3.34 1.75 -73.76
C ALA A 208 3.60 1.57 -72.26
N PRO A 209 4.16 0.42 -71.83
CA PRO A 209 4.51 0.21 -70.44
C PRO A 209 5.51 1.27 -69.96
N ASN A 210 5.23 1.89 -68.83
CA ASN A 210 6.11 2.85 -68.18
C ASN A 210 6.81 2.17 -67.00
N LEU A 211 8.13 2.30 -66.91
CA LEU A 211 8.90 1.80 -65.76
C LEU A 211 8.74 2.77 -64.59
N ILE A 212 8.17 2.29 -63.50
CA ILE A 212 8.02 3.04 -62.25
C ILE A 212 9.35 3.00 -61.49
N GLU A 213 9.80 1.78 -61.18
CA GLU A 213 10.99 1.54 -60.38
C GLU A 213 11.62 0.18 -60.73
N THR A 214 12.94 0.06 -60.55
CA THR A 214 13.66 -1.22 -60.61
C THR A 214 14.22 -1.54 -59.23
N LEU A 215 13.73 -2.60 -58.60
CA LEU A 215 14.25 -3.06 -57.30
C LEU A 215 15.40 -4.05 -57.49
N ASN A 216 16.53 -3.77 -56.83
CA ASN A 216 17.66 -4.68 -56.74
C ASN A 216 17.65 -5.39 -55.38
N VAL A 217 17.42 -6.69 -55.38
CA VAL A 217 17.24 -7.50 -54.14
C VAL A 217 18.52 -7.62 -53.30
N SER A 218 19.67 -7.18 -53.82
CA SER A 218 20.94 -7.16 -53.07
C SER A 218 21.02 -6.09 -51.99
N ASP A 219 20.10 -5.11 -52.00
CA ASP A 219 20.11 -3.96 -51.09
C ASP A 219 19.03 -4.02 -49.98
N MET A 220 18.20 -5.07 -49.93
CA MET A 220 17.20 -5.19 -48.86
C MET A 220 17.85 -5.58 -47.52
N PRO A 221 17.66 -4.80 -46.44
CA PRO A 221 18.30 -5.04 -45.16
C PRO A 221 17.92 -6.41 -44.58
N ALA A 222 18.83 -7.01 -43.82
CA ALA A 222 18.52 -8.20 -43.03
C ALA A 222 17.56 -7.80 -41.90
N VAL A 223 16.25 -7.93 -42.14
CA VAL A 223 15.22 -7.48 -41.21
C VAL A 223 15.30 -8.30 -39.91
N GLY A 224 15.81 -7.66 -38.86
CA GLY A 224 15.52 -7.97 -37.47
C GLY A 224 14.86 -6.72 -36.89
N LEU A 225 13.65 -6.88 -36.38
CA LEU A 225 12.72 -5.84 -35.92
C LEU A 225 12.07 -5.00 -37.02
N ALA A 226 10.76 -4.81 -36.82
CA ALA A 226 9.81 -4.08 -37.62
C ALA A 226 10.05 -2.56 -37.62
N THR A 227 11.25 -2.10 -37.98
CA THR A 227 11.45 -0.69 -38.30
C THR A 227 10.86 -0.40 -39.67
N ILE A 228 10.06 0.66 -39.75
CA ILE A 228 9.38 1.12 -40.97
C ILE A 228 10.40 1.43 -42.10
N THR A 229 11.65 1.69 -41.73
CA THR A 229 12.77 2.03 -42.61
C THR A 229 13.38 0.77 -43.26
N GLY A 230 13.15 0.57 -44.57
CA GLY A 230 13.79 -0.51 -45.35
C GLY A 230 12.85 -1.33 -46.23
N MET A 231 11.55 -1.06 -46.20
CA MET A 231 10.55 -1.70 -47.06
C MET A 231 10.40 -0.91 -48.37
N ALA A 232 10.27 -1.61 -49.51
CA ALA A 232 9.95 -0.95 -50.77
C ALA A 232 8.46 -0.63 -50.81
N LEU A 233 8.13 0.66 -50.88
CA LEU A 233 6.78 1.19 -50.93
C LEU A 233 6.54 1.80 -52.31
N ILE A 234 5.53 1.29 -53.03
CA ILE A 234 5.17 1.80 -54.35
C ILE A 234 3.69 2.16 -54.36
N GLU A 235 3.40 3.39 -54.77
CA GLU A 235 2.03 3.84 -54.99
C GLU A 235 1.53 3.35 -56.36
N ILE A 236 0.35 2.73 -56.38
CA ILE A 236 -0.25 2.15 -57.58
C ILE A 236 -0.80 3.29 -58.47
N PRO A 237 -0.31 3.44 -59.70
CA PRO A 237 -0.62 4.61 -60.53
C PRO A 237 -1.97 4.52 -61.26
N SER A 238 -2.62 3.36 -61.26
CA SER A 238 -3.88 3.16 -61.98
C SER A 238 -4.73 2.04 -61.38
N ASN A 239 -6.03 2.07 -61.66
CA ASN A 239 -6.97 1.00 -61.26
C ASN A 239 -6.76 -0.34 -61.99
N GLU A 240 -5.79 -0.41 -62.90
CA GLU A 240 -5.35 -1.67 -63.51
C GLU A 240 -4.28 -2.37 -62.65
N GLY A 241 -3.77 -1.74 -61.58
CA GLY A 241 -2.70 -2.27 -60.75
C GLY A 241 -1.31 -2.10 -61.36
N VAL A 242 -0.37 -2.96 -60.98
CA VAL A 242 1.01 -2.94 -61.46
C VAL A 242 1.46 -4.30 -61.98
N TYR A 243 2.39 -4.29 -62.93
CA TYR A 243 3.03 -5.50 -63.44
C TYR A 243 4.47 -5.58 -62.95
N LEU A 244 4.85 -6.72 -62.38
CA LEU A 244 6.21 -7.00 -61.98
C LEU A 244 6.85 -7.89 -63.03
N LYS A 245 7.99 -7.48 -63.57
CA LYS A 245 8.79 -8.28 -64.47
C LYS A 245 10.09 -8.69 -63.80
N LEU A 246 10.29 -9.99 -63.64
CA LEU A 246 11.42 -10.54 -62.91
C LEU A 246 12.50 -11.03 -63.88
N HIS A 247 13.74 -10.71 -63.55
CA HIS A 247 14.91 -11.09 -64.33
C HIS A 247 15.98 -11.72 -63.43
N SER A 248 16.45 -12.91 -63.82
CA SER A 248 17.60 -13.54 -63.19
C SER A 248 18.90 -12.93 -63.70
N ASN A 249 19.75 -12.44 -62.79
CA ASN A 249 21.02 -11.82 -63.16
C ASN A 249 22.13 -12.84 -63.48
N ASP A 250 21.98 -14.09 -63.04
CA ASP A 250 23.00 -15.14 -63.22
C ASP A 250 22.73 -16.04 -64.44
N GLY A 251 21.51 -15.96 -64.99
CA GLY A 251 21.18 -16.32 -66.38
C GLY A 251 21.44 -17.76 -66.86
N GLN A 252 21.89 -18.68 -66.00
CA GLN A 252 22.33 -20.04 -66.39
C GLN A 252 21.80 -21.13 -65.46
N ASP A 253 21.70 -20.87 -64.16
CA ASP A 253 21.27 -21.85 -63.16
C ASP A 253 19.81 -21.62 -62.70
N GLU A 254 19.20 -22.65 -62.11
CA GLU A 254 17.90 -22.54 -61.45
C GLU A 254 17.98 -21.60 -60.24
N ASN A 255 17.15 -20.56 -60.27
CA ASN A 255 17.07 -19.49 -59.29
C ASN A 255 15.65 -19.45 -58.69
N PRO A 256 15.38 -20.25 -57.65
CA PRO A 256 14.13 -20.14 -56.90
C PRO A 256 14.09 -18.79 -56.18
N TYR A 257 12.88 -18.24 -56.07
CA TYR A 257 12.61 -16.98 -55.41
C TYR A 257 11.31 -17.04 -54.62
N SER A 258 11.23 -16.20 -53.59
CA SER A 258 10.03 -15.99 -52.80
C SER A 258 9.85 -14.52 -52.46
N PHE A 259 8.61 -14.06 -52.39
CA PHE A 259 8.31 -12.70 -51.95
C PHE A 259 6.98 -12.62 -51.21
N ILE A 260 6.89 -11.60 -50.38
CA ILE A 260 5.72 -11.28 -49.57
C ILE A 260 5.45 -9.78 -49.73
N PHE A 261 4.22 -9.45 -50.05
CA PHE A 261 3.75 -8.08 -50.18
C PHE A 261 2.38 -7.93 -49.53
N ASP A 262 2.04 -6.69 -49.17
CA ASP A 262 0.72 -6.24 -48.75
C ASP A 262 0.27 -5.05 -49.62
N ILE A 263 -1.03 -4.90 -49.85
CA ILE A 263 -1.62 -3.70 -50.47
C ILE A 263 -2.43 -2.93 -49.43
N TRP A 264 -1.99 -1.71 -49.15
CA TRP A 264 -2.68 -0.78 -48.26
C TRP A 264 -3.65 0.08 -49.08
N SER A 265 -4.91 0.10 -48.65
CA SER A 265 -5.90 1.02 -49.22
C SER A 265 -5.83 2.37 -48.51
N ASP A 266 -5.65 3.41 -49.30
CA ASP A 266 -5.75 4.83 -48.93
C ASP A 266 -7.15 5.25 -48.45
N LEU A 267 -8.15 4.37 -48.57
CA LEU A 267 -9.57 4.66 -48.29
C LEU A 267 -9.97 4.52 -46.81
N ASP A 268 -9.07 4.09 -45.92
CA ASP A 268 -9.39 3.82 -44.51
C ASP A 268 -9.24 5.08 -43.61
N GLU A 269 -9.61 6.25 -44.15
CA GLU A 269 -9.76 7.49 -43.38
C GLU A 269 -10.97 7.41 -42.45
N THR A 270 -10.75 6.96 -41.22
CA THR A 270 -11.82 6.95 -40.21
C THR A 270 -11.95 8.33 -39.57
N ASN A 271 -13.16 8.92 -39.63
CA ASN A 271 -13.56 9.99 -38.71
C ASN A 271 -13.79 9.47 -37.27
N GLU A 272 -13.30 8.27 -36.95
CA GLU A 272 -13.42 7.71 -35.61
C GLU A 272 -12.37 8.34 -34.73
N MET A 273 -12.85 8.76 -33.56
CA MET A 273 -12.05 9.41 -32.55
C MET A 273 -11.02 8.43 -31.99
N GLN A 274 -9.74 8.76 -32.14
CA GLN A 274 -8.63 7.92 -31.71
C GLN A 274 -8.39 8.10 -30.22
N MET A 275 -8.27 7.00 -29.48
CA MET A 275 -7.99 7.02 -28.04
C MET A 275 -6.47 7.11 -27.80
N PRO A 276 -6.03 7.66 -26.65
CA PRO A 276 -4.61 7.69 -26.30
C PRO A 276 -4.04 6.28 -26.19
N GLU A 277 -2.72 6.16 -26.38
CA GLU A 277 -1.94 4.91 -26.38
C GLU A 277 -2.27 3.90 -27.49
N ILE A 278 -3.26 4.20 -28.35
CA ILE A 278 -3.55 3.38 -29.52
C ILE A 278 -2.71 3.89 -30.69
N ALA A 279 -1.91 2.99 -31.27
CA ALA A 279 -1.14 3.23 -32.47
C ALA A 279 -2.05 3.33 -33.71
N ILE A 280 -1.95 4.45 -34.42
CA ILE A 280 -2.57 4.71 -35.70
C ILE A 280 -1.54 4.34 -36.77
N VAL A 281 -1.79 3.22 -37.44
CA VAL A 281 -0.92 2.74 -38.52
C VAL A 281 -1.58 3.06 -39.85
N GLY A 282 -0.86 3.78 -40.71
CA GLY A 282 -1.37 4.19 -42.01
C GLY A 282 -0.27 4.32 -43.06
N THR A 283 -0.69 4.57 -44.29
CA THR A 283 0.20 4.79 -45.43
C THR A 283 -0.36 5.92 -46.27
N ILE A 284 0.49 6.85 -46.69
CA ILE A 284 0.13 8.00 -47.52
C ILE A 284 1.09 8.12 -48.71
N GLY A 285 0.54 8.48 -49.86
CA GLY A 285 1.28 8.62 -51.12
C GLY A 285 1.09 10.00 -51.76
N PRO A 286 1.97 10.40 -52.69
CA PRO A 286 1.87 11.69 -53.37
C PRO A 286 0.65 11.87 -54.28
N MET A 287 -0.10 10.81 -54.61
CA MET A 287 -1.38 10.97 -55.32
C MET A 287 -2.51 11.42 -54.38
N ASP A 288 -2.36 11.21 -53.07
CA ASP A 288 -3.26 11.76 -52.08
C ASP A 288 -2.96 13.25 -51.83
N ASN A 289 -3.72 14.10 -52.52
CA ASN A 289 -3.63 15.54 -52.39
C ASN A 289 -4.46 16.08 -51.21
N GLU A 290 -5.40 15.29 -50.72
CA GLU A 290 -6.26 15.69 -49.59
C GLU A 290 -5.46 15.50 -48.30
N GLY A 291 -4.77 14.37 -48.15
CA GLY A 291 -3.95 14.01 -47.00
C GLY A 291 -4.79 13.41 -45.88
N ASP A 292 -4.22 12.49 -45.12
CA ASP A 292 -4.91 11.81 -44.03
C ASP A 292 -5.22 12.72 -42.84
N PHE A 293 -6.43 12.61 -42.29
CA PHE A 293 -6.82 13.34 -41.08
C PHE A 293 -7.26 12.39 -39.97
N TYR A 294 -6.79 12.67 -38.76
CA TYR A 294 -7.19 11.94 -37.55
C TYR A 294 -7.65 12.92 -36.47
N ASP A 295 -8.78 12.58 -35.85
CA ASP A 295 -9.29 13.29 -34.67
C ASP A 295 -8.81 12.55 -33.40
N LEU A 296 -7.79 13.09 -32.75
CA LEU A 296 -7.26 12.58 -31.50
C LEU A 296 -8.13 13.07 -30.33
N ARG A 297 -8.53 12.17 -29.44
CA ARG A 297 -9.27 12.53 -28.21
C ARG A 297 -8.30 13.11 -27.18
N VAL A 298 -8.54 14.35 -26.77
CA VAL A 298 -7.64 15.05 -25.85
C VAL A 298 -8.41 15.71 -24.71
N GLY A 299 -7.70 16.04 -23.64
CA GLY A 299 -8.24 16.82 -22.53
C GLY A 299 -8.07 18.33 -22.76
N PRO A 300 -9.03 19.17 -22.33
CA PRO A 300 -8.88 20.62 -22.38
C PRO A 300 -7.64 21.06 -21.59
N GLY A 301 -6.82 21.93 -22.18
CA GLY A 301 -5.61 22.45 -21.54
C GLY A 301 -4.50 21.43 -21.23
N SER A 302 -4.69 20.15 -21.56
CA SER A 302 -3.74 19.09 -21.26
C SER A 302 -2.58 19.09 -22.26
N PRO A 303 -1.31 18.95 -21.80
CA PRO A 303 -0.19 18.71 -22.69
C PRO A 303 -0.29 17.32 -23.32
N VAL A 304 0.09 17.21 -24.59
CA VAL A 304 0.04 15.96 -25.37
C VAL A 304 1.39 15.70 -26.01
N GLU A 305 1.86 14.47 -25.88
CA GLU A 305 3.03 13.98 -26.59
C GLU A 305 2.58 13.01 -27.68
N ILE A 306 2.94 13.32 -28.92
CA ILE A 306 2.66 12.50 -30.09
C ILE A 306 3.98 11.82 -30.46
N ASP A 307 4.02 10.49 -30.36
CA ASP A 307 5.11 9.67 -30.84
C ASP A 307 4.86 9.28 -32.30
N ILE A 308 5.83 9.56 -33.16
CA ILE A 308 5.71 9.42 -34.61
C ILE A 308 6.85 8.53 -35.08
N GLU A 309 6.53 7.41 -35.73
CA GLU A 309 7.47 6.59 -36.48
C GLU A 309 7.09 6.60 -37.96
N VAL A 310 8.02 6.97 -38.83
CA VAL A 310 7.77 7.10 -40.28
C VAL A 310 8.89 6.49 -41.13
N SER A 311 8.57 5.98 -42.33
CA SER A 311 9.58 5.50 -43.30
C SER A 311 10.42 6.64 -43.87
N ASP A 312 9.79 7.80 -44.09
CA ASP A 312 10.39 9.02 -44.62
C ASP A 312 9.68 10.23 -43.97
N TRP A 313 10.10 11.45 -44.28
CA TRP A 313 9.50 12.64 -43.68
C TRP A 313 8.02 12.82 -44.09
N ILE A 314 7.23 13.36 -43.15
CA ILE A 314 5.84 13.78 -43.37
C ILE A 314 5.67 15.25 -43.03
N GLU A 315 4.67 15.89 -43.61
CA GLU A 315 4.18 17.20 -43.18
C GLU A 315 2.99 16.97 -42.22
N LEU A 316 3.21 17.24 -40.94
CA LEU A 316 2.19 17.18 -39.90
C LEU A 316 1.62 18.58 -39.67
N ARG A 317 0.29 18.72 -39.78
CA ARG A 317 -0.43 19.95 -39.50
C ARG A 317 -1.44 19.75 -38.39
N TYR A 318 -1.49 20.69 -37.46
CA TYR A 318 -2.50 20.69 -36.39
C TYR A 318 -2.87 22.14 -36.05
N ILE A 319 -4.00 22.30 -35.37
CA ILE A 319 -4.47 23.62 -34.93
C ILE A 319 -4.17 23.77 -33.44
N GLU A 320 -3.37 24.78 -33.09
CA GLU A 320 -3.08 25.18 -31.72
C GLU A 320 -3.58 26.61 -31.50
N ASN A 321 -4.47 26.82 -30.52
CA ASN A 321 -5.02 28.15 -30.19
C ASN A 321 -5.65 28.90 -31.39
N GLY A 322 -6.16 28.17 -32.39
CA GLY A 322 -6.76 28.74 -33.60
C GLY A 322 -5.76 29.14 -34.69
N GLU A 323 -4.47 28.95 -34.47
CA GLU A 323 -3.43 29.04 -35.51
C GLU A 323 -3.09 27.65 -36.05
N MET A 324 -2.91 27.55 -37.37
CA MET A 324 -2.44 26.33 -38.01
C MET A 324 -0.93 26.26 -37.85
N ILE A 325 -0.44 25.17 -37.27
CA ILE A 325 0.97 24.85 -37.18
C ILE A 325 1.25 23.75 -38.21
N GLU A 326 2.31 23.93 -38.99
CA GLU A 326 2.80 22.98 -39.98
C GLU A 326 4.23 22.62 -39.61
N LEU A 327 4.52 21.33 -39.49
CA LEU A 327 5.83 20.78 -39.11
C LEU A 327 6.25 19.72 -40.11
N GLU A 328 7.45 19.84 -40.65
CA GLU A 328 8.14 18.72 -41.30
C GLU A 328 8.69 17.79 -40.22
N GLN A 329 8.20 16.56 -40.16
CA GLN A 329 8.55 15.59 -39.13
C GLN A 329 9.16 14.32 -39.74
N THR A 330 10.23 13.87 -39.10
CA THR A 330 10.76 12.50 -39.22
C THR A 330 10.42 11.74 -37.94
N SER A 331 10.82 10.48 -37.81
CA SER A 331 10.55 9.72 -36.58
C SER A 331 11.07 10.46 -35.33
N GLY A 332 10.22 10.54 -34.30
CA GLY A 332 10.48 11.29 -33.09
C GLY A 332 9.20 11.68 -32.34
N ILE A 333 9.37 12.46 -31.26
CA ILE A 333 8.28 12.88 -30.39
C ILE A 333 7.99 14.37 -30.61
N VAL A 334 6.72 14.70 -30.82
CA VAL A 334 6.20 16.06 -30.90
C VAL A 334 5.39 16.34 -29.63
N ARG A 335 5.81 17.33 -28.84
CA ARG A 335 5.11 17.75 -27.62
C ARG A 335 4.33 19.04 -27.88
N ILE A 336 3.04 19.01 -27.57
CA ILE A 336 2.12 20.15 -27.63
C ILE A 336 1.79 20.52 -26.18
N GLU A 337 2.21 21.71 -25.75
CA GLU A 337 2.10 22.11 -24.34
C GLU A 337 0.66 22.49 -23.94
N ASN A 338 -0.16 22.98 -24.87
CA ASN A 338 -1.56 23.35 -24.57
C ASN A 338 -2.44 23.29 -25.83
N ILE A 339 -3.45 22.40 -25.83
CA ILE A 339 -4.37 22.22 -26.97
C ILE A 339 -5.54 23.21 -26.95
N GLY A 340 -5.61 24.08 -25.95
CA GLY A 340 -6.64 25.09 -25.77
C GLY A 340 -7.67 24.68 -24.72
N GLU A 341 -8.18 25.68 -24.00
CA GLU A 341 -8.97 25.54 -22.78
C GLU A 341 -10.34 24.84 -22.95
N MET A 342 -10.82 24.70 -24.19
CA MET A 342 -12.14 24.12 -24.51
C MET A 342 -12.09 22.94 -25.49
N ASN A 343 -10.89 22.58 -25.95
CA ASN A 343 -10.74 21.60 -27.01
C ASN A 343 -10.70 20.18 -26.42
N THR A 344 -11.66 19.35 -26.81
CA THR A 344 -11.72 17.92 -26.45
C THR A 344 -11.20 16.99 -27.54
N THR A 345 -10.83 17.58 -28.68
CA THR A 345 -10.34 16.89 -29.87
C THR A 345 -9.21 17.70 -30.48
N LEU A 346 -8.10 17.03 -30.81
CA LEU A 346 -7.02 17.58 -31.62
C LEU A 346 -7.08 16.93 -33.00
N ARG A 347 -7.33 17.73 -34.03
CA ARG A 347 -7.23 17.25 -35.41
C ARG A 347 -5.80 17.37 -35.89
N ILE A 348 -5.22 16.23 -36.26
CA ILE A 348 -3.97 16.18 -37.01
C ILE A 348 -4.26 15.90 -38.47
N HIS A 349 -3.48 16.50 -39.35
CA HIS A 349 -3.54 16.35 -40.80
C HIS A 349 -2.14 16.03 -41.31
N ILE A 350 -2.02 14.95 -42.06
CA ILE A 350 -0.76 14.37 -42.49
C ILE A 350 -0.70 14.48 -44.01
N ARG A 351 0.46 14.89 -44.53
CA ARG A 351 0.76 14.94 -45.96
C ARG A 351 2.15 14.42 -46.22
N SER A 352 2.37 13.93 -47.43
CA SER A 352 3.69 13.52 -47.85
C SER A 352 3.90 13.76 -49.34
N GLU A 353 5.11 14.17 -49.72
CA GLU A 353 5.54 14.22 -51.13
C GLU A 353 6.07 12.86 -51.62
N ASN A 354 6.37 11.94 -50.70
CA ASN A 354 6.88 10.60 -50.96
C ASN A 354 5.90 9.54 -50.47
N VAL A 355 6.03 8.31 -50.94
CA VAL A 355 5.24 7.20 -50.38
C VAL A 355 5.77 6.88 -48.98
N VAL A 356 4.91 7.05 -47.97
CA VAL A 356 5.28 6.92 -46.57
C VAL A 356 4.34 5.97 -45.85
N ARG A 357 4.92 5.10 -45.02
CA ARG A 357 4.21 4.39 -43.96
C ARG A 357 4.48 5.11 -42.65
N TYR A 358 3.43 5.32 -41.86
CA TYR A 358 3.53 5.97 -40.56
C TYR A 358 2.84 5.13 -39.48
N ASP A 359 3.39 5.23 -38.28
CA ASP A 359 2.81 4.75 -37.04
C ASP A 359 2.81 5.94 -36.08
N ILE A 360 1.62 6.38 -35.68
CA ILE A 360 1.45 7.53 -34.82
C ILE A 360 0.68 7.10 -33.59
N SER A 361 1.27 7.28 -32.43
CA SER A 361 0.57 7.13 -31.16
C SER A 361 0.69 8.42 -30.36
N TYR A 362 -0.19 8.63 -29.41
CA TYR A 362 -0.09 9.79 -28.54
C TYR A 362 -0.44 9.43 -27.12
N ILE A 363 0.21 10.13 -26.20
CA ILE A 363 -0.08 10.09 -24.78
C ILE A 363 -0.47 11.49 -24.32
N ILE A 364 -1.35 11.54 -23.34
CA ILE A 364 -1.73 12.79 -22.70
C ILE A 364 -0.88 12.87 -21.43
N ASP A 365 -0.05 13.89 -21.33
CA ASP A 365 0.81 14.17 -20.17
C ASP A 365 -0.03 14.86 -19.06
N ALA A 366 -1.22 14.30 -18.79
CA ALA A 366 -2.14 14.71 -17.75
C ALA A 366 -2.92 13.48 -17.24
N GLU A 367 -2.82 13.20 -15.94
CA GLU A 367 -3.66 12.21 -15.28
C GLU A 367 -5.08 12.78 -15.14
N SER A 368 -6.11 12.12 -15.69
CA SER A 368 -7.40 11.93 -14.99
C SER A 368 -8.50 11.12 -15.73
N ASP A 369 -9.39 10.48 -14.95
CA ASP A 369 -10.30 9.36 -15.26
C ASP A 369 -11.81 9.56 -14.96
N GLY A 370 -12.33 10.78 -14.79
CA GLY A 370 -13.75 11.07 -14.52
C GLY A 370 -14.54 11.57 -15.73
N GLU A 371 -15.21 10.69 -16.48
CA GLU A 371 -16.06 10.96 -17.67
C GLU A 371 -15.42 11.62 -18.91
N THR A 372 -14.51 12.61 -18.79
CA THR A 372 -13.72 13.18 -19.88
C THR A 372 -12.20 13.07 -19.64
N LEU A 373 -11.40 12.93 -20.71
CA LEU A 373 -9.94 12.77 -20.57
C LEU A 373 -9.37 14.03 -19.92
N GLY A 374 -8.62 13.88 -18.82
CA GLY A 374 -8.04 14.99 -18.06
C GLY A 374 -8.97 15.61 -17.00
N ASP A 375 -10.14 15.01 -16.73
CA ASP A 375 -11.08 15.44 -15.70
C ASP A 375 -11.04 14.57 -14.43
N ALA A 376 -10.96 15.19 -13.25
CA ALA A 376 -10.79 14.55 -11.94
C ALA A 376 -11.92 13.53 -11.65
N PRO A 377 -11.63 12.34 -11.09
CA PRO A 377 -12.65 11.29 -10.90
C PRO A 377 -13.86 11.80 -10.11
N ASP A 378 -15.06 11.42 -10.55
CA ASP A 378 -16.34 11.81 -9.94
C ASP A 378 -16.64 11.15 -8.58
N ASN A 379 -15.88 10.11 -8.22
CA ASN A 379 -16.14 9.29 -7.05
C ASN A 379 -14.87 8.69 -6.45
N ILE A 380 -14.81 8.64 -5.13
CA ILE A 380 -13.73 7.96 -4.42
C ILE A 380 -14.09 6.46 -4.28
N THR A 381 -13.49 5.60 -5.10
CA THR A 381 -13.54 4.14 -4.92
C THR A 381 -12.50 3.65 -3.91
N GLU A 382 -12.87 2.67 -3.08
CA GLU A 382 -11.95 1.99 -2.15
C GLU A 382 -10.78 1.37 -2.95
N ILE A 383 -9.58 1.90 -2.73
CA ILE A 383 -8.34 1.42 -3.34
C ILE A 383 -8.08 -0.02 -2.87
N ASN A 384 -8.38 -1.00 -3.72
CA ASN A 384 -7.83 -2.33 -3.58
C ASN A 384 -6.33 -2.27 -3.94
N SER A 385 -5.47 -2.72 -3.03
CA SER A 385 -4.00 -2.65 -3.08
C SER A 385 -3.32 -3.35 -4.27
N ASP A 386 -4.07 -3.84 -5.26
CA ASP A 386 -3.57 -4.61 -6.40
C ASP A 386 -3.53 -3.80 -7.72
N GLN A 387 -3.99 -2.54 -7.74
CA GLN A 387 -3.79 -1.63 -8.88
C GLN A 387 -2.61 -0.68 -8.61
N LEU A 388 -1.62 -0.72 -9.50
CA LEU A 388 -0.33 -0.05 -9.38
C LEU A 388 -0.37 1.46 -9.69
N TYR A 389 -1.55 2.01 -9.99
CA TYR A 389 -1.78 3.41 -10.30
C TYR A 389 -2.98 3.89 -9.48
N SER A 390 -2.80 4.96 -8.70
CA SER A 390 -3.92 5.60 -8.03
C SER A 390 -4.75 6.30 -9.10
N PRO A 391 -6.06 6.06 -9.22
CA PRO A 391 -6.90 6.74 -10.22
C PRO A 391 -6.98 8.25 -10.02
N TYR A 392 -6.59 8.77 -8.85
CA TYR A 392 -6.72 10.18 -8.49
C TYR A 392 -5.48 10.99 -8.94
N PRO A 393 -5.66 12.12 -9.65
CA PRO A 393 -4.56 12.99 -10.04
C PRO A 393 -3.86 13.59 -8.82
N MET A 394 -2.54 13.43 -8.73
CA MET A 394 -1.76 13.89 -7.57
C MET A 394 -1.26 15.33 -7.72
N VAL A 395 -1.76 16.23 -6.87
CA VAL A 395 -1.36 17.64 -6.82
C VAL A 395 -0.32 17.89 -5.72
N SER A 396 0.53 18.89 -5.96
CA SER A 396 1.63 19.26 -5.06
C SER A 396 1.82 20.78 -5.01
N ASP A 397 2.50 21.25 -3.96
CA ASP A 397 2.93 22.65 -3.83
C ASP A 397 4.12 22.92 -4.77
N ASN A 398 3.80 23.44 -5.96
CA ASN A 398 4.77 23.87 -6.98
C ASN A 398 5.08 25.37 -6.91
N GLY A 399 4.72 26.04 -5.80
CA GLY A 399 4.93 27.47 -5.60
C GLY A 399 3.85 28.38 -6.21
N PRO A 400 3.98 29.71 -6.03
CA PRO A 400 2.87 30.66 -6.18
C PRO A 400 2.46 30.96 -7.64
N HIS A 401 3.16 30.41 -8.63
CA HIS A 401 2.90 30.62 -10.06
C HIS A 401 2.27 29.42 -10.76
N TRP A 402 2.11 28.30 -10.06
CA TRP A 402 1.54 27.08 -10.61
C TRP A 402 0.07 26.95 -10.23
N TRP A 403 -0.77 26.61 -11.20
CA TRP A 403 -2.21 26.42 -11.05
C TRP A 403 -2.59 25.04 -11.60
N TRP A 404 -3.59 24.43 -10.96
CA TRP A 404 -4.21 23.18 -11.37
C TRP A 404 -5.59 23.50 -11.91
N ASP A 405 -5.86 23.08 -13.13
CA ASP A 405 -7.09 23.39 -13.84
C ASP A 405 -7.95 22.13 -13.97
N GLY A 406 -9.28 22.31 -13.93
CA GLY A 406 -10.25 21.24 -14.11
C GLY A 406 -11.59 21.76 -14.63
N TYR A 407 -12.54 20.85 -14.84
CA TYR A 407 -13.74 21.15 -15.62
C TYR A 407 -14.96 20.40 -15.09
N LEU A 408 -16.01 21.13 -14.71
CA LEU A 408 -17.29 20.55 -14.31
C LEU A 408 -18.28 20.62 -15.47
N GLY A 409 -18.55 19.47 -16.10
CA GLY A 409 -19.36 19.34 -17.31
C GLY A 409 -20.88 19.39 -17.10
N HIS A 410 -21.38 18.90 -15.98
CA HIS A 410 -22.77 18.91 -15.55
C HIS A 410 -22.91 19.46 -14.13
N SER A 411 -24.15 19.76 -13.74
CA SER A 411 -24.45 20.29 -12.40
C SER A 411 -24.25 19.29 -11.26
N GLU A 412 -24.11 18.01 -11.58
CA GLU A 412 -23.95 16.91 -10.61
C GLU A 412 -22.51 16.42 -10.48
N ASP A 413 -21.58 16.93 -11.30
CA ASP A 413 -20.17 16.51 -11.34
C ASP A 413 -19.42 16.92 -10.08
N ILE A 414 -18.53 16.04 -9.61
CA ILE A 414 -17.75 16.21 -8.38
C ILE A 414 -16.34 15.68 -8.57
N ASP A 415 -15.39 16.59 -8.71
CA ASP A 415 -14.01 16.23 -8.98
C ASP A 415 -13.23 15.95 -7.69
N TYR A 416 -12.52 14.82 -7.65
CA TYR A 416 -11.60 14.46 -6.56
C TYR A 416 -10.13 14.50 -6.98
N TRP A 417 -9.33 15.31 -6.28
CA TRP A 417 -7.88 15.36 -6.43
C TRP A 417 -7.19 14.76 -5.20
N THR A 418 -5.99 14.21 -5.36
CA THR A 418 -5.18 13.67 -4.24
C THR A 418 -3.92 14.48 -4.01
N PHE A 419 -3.44 14.58 -2.77
CA PHE A 419 -2.14 15.16 -2.46
C PHE A 419 -1.51 14.50 -1.24
N GLU A 420 -0.19 14.58 -1.13
CA GLU A 420 0.56 13.99 -0.04
C GLU A 420 1.23 15.04 0.84
N VAL A 421 0.96 14.97 2.14
CA VAL A 421 1.67 15.74 3.16
C VAL A 421 2.86 14.92 3.63
N THR A 422 4.06 15.31 3.22
CA THR A 422 5.30 14.57 3.51
C THR A 422 5.92 14.92 4.87
N ASP A 423 5.51 16.04 5.47
CA ASP A 423 6.04 16.51 6.75
C ASP A 423 5.62 15.61 7.92
N LEU A 424 6.59 15.16 8.70
CA LEU A 424 6.37 14.28 9.87
C LEU A 424 5.43 14.88 10.94
N ASN A 425 5.39 16.20 11.07
CA ASN A 425 4.54 16.90 12.02
C ASN A 425 3.20 17.37 11.42
N GLY A 426 2.94 17.02 10.16
CA GLY A 426 1.86 17.59 9.37
C GLY A 426 2.20 18.99 8.84
N SER A 427 1.35 19.49 7.94
CA SER A 427 1.46 20.81 7.33
C SER A 427 0.11 21.52 7.38
N ILE A 428 0.12 22.85 7.42
CA ILE A 428 -1.08 23.64 7.17
C ILE A 428 -1.21 23.79 5.66
N VAL A 429 -2.28 23.24 5.11
CA VAL A 429 -2.54 23.24 3.68
C VAL A 429 -3.55 24.33 3.37
N HIS A 430 -3.15 25.27 2.50
CA HIS A 430 -4.00 26.33 1.98
C HIS A 430 -4.43 25.98 0.56
N LEU A 431 -5.74 25.83 0.35
CA LEU A 431 -6.38 25.71 -0.95
C LEU A 431 -6.80 27.10 -1.40
N ILE A 432 -6.18 27.57 -2.49
CA ILE A 432 -6.40 28.92 -3.00
C ILE A 432 -7.08 28.80 -4.37
N PRO A 433 -8.39 29.07 -4.47
CA PRO A 433 -9.08 29.16 -5.76
C PRO A 433 -8.63 30.38 -6.56
N ALA A 434 -8.70 30.28 -7.89
CA ALA A 434 -8.55 31.43 -8.77
C ALA A 434 -9.78 32.35 -8.65
N THR A 435 -9.60 33.63 -8.94
CA THR A 435 -10.67 34.64 -8.82
C THR A 435 -11.89 34.31 -9.69
N ASP A 436 -11.69 33.64 -10.82
CA ASP A 436 -12.76 33.23 -11.72
C ASP A 436 -13.44 31.92 -11.26
N SER A 437 -12.80 31.18 -10.34
CA SER A 437 -13.30 29.92 -9.78
C SER A 437 -14.08 30.09 -8.47
N ASP A 438 -13.88 31.22 -7.78
CA ASP A 438 -14.62 31.60 -6.57
C ASP A 438 -16.14 31.67 -6.75
N ASP A 439 -16.62 32.03 -7.96
CA ASP A 439 -18.07 32.09 -8.25
C ASP A 439 -18.60 30.75 -8.78
N CYS A 440 -17.77 29.91 -9.40
CA CYS A 440 -18.26 28.70 -10.07
C CYS A 440 -18.41 27.51 -9.13
N CYS A 441 -17.51 27.40 -8.17
CA CYS A 441 -17.12 26.10 -7.64
C CYS A 441 -16.86 26.16 -6.13
N ILE A 442 -17.36 25.16 -5.41
CA ILE A 442 -17.06 24.91 -4.01
C ILE A 442 -15.90 23.92 -3.97
N MET A 443 -14.76 24.36 -3.43
CA MET A 443 -13.55 23.55 -3.27
C MET A 443 -13.30 23.29 -1.79
N GLU A 444 -13.07 22.03 -1.41
CA GLU A 444 -12.97 21.59 -0.01
C GLU A 444 -11.84 20.58 0.16
N ILE A 445 -11.05 20.72 1.23
CA ILE A 445 -10.05 19.72 1.62
C ILE A 445 -10.72 18.63 2.48
N ILE A 446 -10.48 17.36 2.15
CA ILE A 446 -10.96 16.17 2.85
C ILE A 446 -9.78 15.38 3.42
N ASP A 447 -9.82 15.17 4.75
CA ASP A 447 -8.88 14.29 5.46
C ASP A 447 -9.26 12.82 5.20
N ALA A 448 -8.28 12.01 4.78
CA ALA A 448 -8.47 10.58 4.51
C ALA A 448 -8.95 9.77 5.74
N GLY A 449 -8.81 10.31 6.96
CA GLY A 449 -9.32 9.69 8.19
C GLY A 449 -10.83 9.85 8.44
N ILE A 450 -11.52 10.74 7.72
CA ILE A 450 -12.92 11.14 7.98
C ILE A 450 -13.82 10.74 6.79
N PHE A 451 -13.89 9.44 6.48
CA PHE A 451 -14.84 8.92 5.47
C PHE A 451 -16.28 8.77 6.00
N GLU A 452 -16.49 8.89 7.31
CA GLU A 452 -17.82 9.04 7.89
C GLU A 452 -17.95 10.48 8.34
N VAL A 453 -18.68 11.30 7.58
CA VAL A 453 -19.70 12.23 8.07
C VAL A 453 -20.10 13.17 6.93
N GLU A 454 -21.32 12.99 6.42
CA GLU A 454 -22.16 14.09 5.92
C GLU A 454 -22.20 15.17 7.03
N LYS A 455 -21.32 16.16 6.96
CA LYS A 455 -21.49 17.41 7.68
C LYS A 455 -21.67 18.49 6.63
N GLU A 456 -22.93 18.87 6.44
CA GLU A 456 -23.28 20.18 5.94
C GLU A 456 -22.44 21.24 6.67
N GLY A 457 -21.60 21.95 5.92
CA GLY A 457 -20.99 23.21 6.33
C GLY A 457 -19.69 23.08 7.11
N LEU A 458 -18.57 23.02 6.39
CA LEU A 458 -17.45 23.96 6.49
C LEU A 458 -16.32 23.45 5.59
N GLY A 459 -16.41 23.72 4.29
CA GLY A 459 -15.25 23.70 3.41
C GLY A 459 -14.18 24.61 4.00
N HIS A 460 -13.06 24.03 4.41
CA HIS A 460 -11.94 24.80 4.91
C HIS A 460 -10.95 25.02 3.76
N GLU A 461 -10.87 26.25 3.25
CA GLU A 461 -9.78 26.72 2.37
C GLU A 461 -8.40 26.57 3.05
N THR A 462 -8.37 26.31 4.35
CA THR A 462 -7.14 26.10 5.11
C THR A 462 -7.36 25.03 6.17
N LEU A 463 -6.64 23.92 6.07
CA LEU A 463 -6.75 22.80 7.00
C LEU A 463 -5.37 22.33 7.47
N GLN A 464 -5.25 22.04 8.76
CA GLN A 464 -4.06 21.39 9.31
C GLN A 464 -4.20 19.88 9.15
N LEU A 465 -3.27 19.26 8.43
CA LEU A 465 -3.33 17.85 8.07
C LEU A 465 -2.10 17.10 8.60
N GLU A 466 -2.30 15.84 8.97
CA GLU A 466 -1.21 14.95 9.40
C GLU A 466 -0.43 14.41 8.19
N ASN A 467 0.70 13.75 8.44
CA ASN A 467 1.46 13.06 7.40
C ASN A 467 0.60 11.96 6.76
N GLY A 468 0.47 12.01 5.43
CA GLY A 468 -0.27 11.02 4.66
C GLY A 468 -0.91 11.62 3.41
N THR A 469 -1.67 10.76 2.73
CA THR A 469 -2.45 11.13 1.55
C THR A 469 -3.79 11.73 1.95
N HIS A 470 -4.17 12.84 1.34
CA HIS A 470 -5.40 13.58 1.56
C HIS A 470 -6.08 13.90 0.23
N TYR A 471 -7.33 14.31 0.28
CA TYR A 471 -8.14 14.54 -0.93
C TYR A 471 -8.66 15.97 -0.98
N ILE A 472 -8.94 16.47 -2.18
CA ILE A 472 -9.65 17.72 -2.44
C ILE A 472 -10.90 17.37 -3.22
N ARG A 473 -12.03 17.91 -2.80
CA ARG A 473 -13.32 17.77 -3.47
C ARG A 473 -13.73 19.10 -4.06
N ILE A 474 -14.06 19.09 -5.34
CA ILE A 474 -14.51 20.25 -6.08
C ILE A 474 -15.90 19.96 -6.64
N SER A 475 -16.84 20.87 -6.47
CA SER A 475 -18.21 20.71 -6.96
C SER A 475 -18.83 22.04 -7.35
N ASN A 476 -19.89 22.04 -8.17
CA ASN A 476 -20.55 23.28 -8.57
C ASN A 476 -21.17 24.02 -7.38
N ASP A 477 -21.01 25.36 -7.30
CA ASP A 477 -21.73 26.17 -6.31
C ASP A 477 -23.21 26.35 -6.72
N PRO A 478 -24.19 25.89 -5.90
CA PRO A 478 -25.61 26.11 -6.17
C PRO A 478 -26.04 27.60 -6.14
N ASN A 479 -25.22 28.49 -5.56
CA ASN A 479 -25.50 29.94 -5.45
C ASN A 479 -24.76 30.80 -6.47
N ARG A 480 -24.01 30.20 -7.41
CA ARG A 480 -23.22 30.91 -8.41
C ARG A 480 -24.01 31.95 -9.20
N THR A 481 -23.34 33.04 -9.59
CA THR A 481 -23.96 34.09 -10.43
C THR A 481 -23.89 33.77 -11.92
N SER A 482 -22.90 33.00 -12.36
CA SER A 482 -22.77 32.53 -13.74
C SER A 482 -23.68 31.32 -14.03
N SER A 483 -24.54 31.42 -15.05
CA SER A 483 -25.40 30.31 -15.50
C SER A 483 -24.75 29.42 -16.57
N ILE A 484 -23.43 29.50 -16.74
CA ILE A 484 -22.70 28.79 -17.80
C ILE A 484 -22.30 27.43 -17.22
N ILE A 485 -22.91 26.39 -17.77
CA ILE A 485 -22.39 25.01 -17.73
C ILE A 485 -21.87 24.77 -19.14
N PRO A 486 -20.64 24.32 -19.31
CA PRO A 486 -19.71 23.85 -18.28
C PRO A 486 -18.99 24.94 -17.47
N ALA A 487 -18.49 24.60 -16.29
CA ALA A 487 -17.70 25.49 -15.43
C ALA A 487 -16.25 25.02 -15.38
N GLN A 488 -15.33 25.86 -15.87
CA GLN A 488 -13.90 25.66 -15.67
C GLN A 488 -13.49 26.21 -14.31
N TYR A 489 -12.54 25.55 -13.66
CA TYR A 489 -11.97 26.02 -12.41
C TYR A 489 -10.46 25.87 -12.40
N SER A 490 -9.83 26.67 -11.54
CA SER A 490 -8.39 26.71 -11.34
C SER A 490 -8.11 26.91 -9.86
N PHE A 491 -7.16 26.16 -9.31
CA PHE A 491 -6.78 26.22 -7.91
C PHE A 491 -5.28 25.98 -7.71
N ARG A 492 -4.78 26.34 -6.54
CA ARG A 492 -3.42 25.97 -6.14
C ARG A 492 -3.36 25.58 -4.67
N LEU A 493 -2.30 24.87 -4.32
CA LEU A 493 -1.99 24.47 -2.95
C LEU A 493 -0.72 25.14 -2.47
N GLU A 494 -0.76 25.64 -1.23
CA GLU A 494 0.41 26.12 -0.51
C GLU A 494 0.53 25.35 0.80
N PHE A 495 1.72 24.78 1.04
CA PHE A 495 2.02 24.09 2.28
C PHE A 495 2.82 25.00 3.21
N GLN A 496 2.34 25.16 4.43
CA GLN A 496 3.07 25.85 5.48
C GLN A 496 3.52 24.84 6.53
N GLU A 497 4.85 24.73 6.70
CA GLU A 497 5.47 23.91 7.73
C GLU A 497 5.02 24.35 9.13
N ILE A 498 4.71 23.36 9.99
CA ILE A 498 4.33 23.59 11.37
C ILE A 498 5.60 23.64 12.23
N ASP A 499 6.17 24.84 12.36
CA ASP A 499 7.38 25.09 13.16
C ASP A 499 7.18 24.75 14.66
N GLU A 500 5.95 24.85 15.18
CA GLU A 500 5.60 24.52 16.56
C GLU A 500 4.16 23.96 16.65
N PRO A 501 3.89 22.89 17.42
CA PRO A 501 2.54 22.34 17.55
C PRO A 501 1.61 23.36 18.21
N ILE A 502 0.66 23.88 17.44
CA ILE A 502 -0.43 24.71 17.96
C ILE A 502 -1.37 23.76 18.71
N TYR A 503 -1.31 23.78 20.03
CA TYR A 503 -2.26 23.05 20.87
C TYR A 503 -3.64 23.70 20.76
N ILE A 504 -4.53 23.09 19.98
CA ILE A 504 -5.95 23.45 19.98
C ILE A 504 -6.59 22.78 21.19
N ASP A 505 -7.07 23.58 22.14
CA ASP A 505 -7.79 23.09 23.31
C ASP A 505 -9.17 22.54 22.92
N ARG A 506 -9.24 21.23 22.65
CA ARG A 506 -10.50 20.49 22.43
C ARG A 506 -11.13 19.97 23.72
N SER A 507 -10.69 20.41 24.90
CA SER A 507 -11.26 19.94 26.18
C SER A 507 -12.77 20.18 26.30
N GLY A 508 -13.28 21.21 25.61
CA GLY A 508 -14.71 21.55 25.54
C GLY A 508 -15.58 20.45 24.93
N GLU A 509 -15.11 19.73 23.91
CA GLU A 509 -15.86 18.67 23.23
C GLU A 509 -16.14 17.47 24.17
N PHE A 510 -15.24 17.22 25.13
CA PHE A 510 -15.32 16.11 26.08
C PHE A 510 -15.93 16.48 27.44
N THR A 511 -16.45 17.71 27.61
CA THR A 511 -17.03 18.18 28.89
C THR A 511 -18.08 17.23 29.44
N THR A 512 -18.94 16.69 28.57
CA THR A 512 -19.99 15.72 28.95
C THR A 512 -19.39 14.42 29.49
N PHE A 513 -18.33 13.90 28.85
CA PHE A 513 -17.62 12.70 29.31
C PHE A 513 -16.96 12.92 30.67
N TYR A 514 -16.27 14.06 30.87
CA TYR A 514 -15.63 14.38 32.14
C TYR A 514 -16.62 14.50 33.30
N ILE A 515 -17.81 15.09 33.08
CA ILE A 515 -18.85 15.18 34.10
C ILE A 515 -19.37 13.78 34.48
N VAL A 516 -19.62 12.93 33.49
CA VAL A 516 -20.13 11.56 33.73
C VAL A 516 -19.09 10.71 34.46
N VAL A 517 -17.85 10.68 33.97
CA VAL A 517 -16.76 9.94 34.61
C VAL A 517 -16.49 10.47 36.01
N GLY A 518 -16.50 11.80 36.20
CA GLY A 518 -16.35 12.41 37.52
C GLY A 518 -17.40 11.93 38.52
N LEU A 519 -18.67 11.83 38.11
CA LEU A 519 -19.74 11.29 38.96
C LEU A 519 -19.55 9.79 39.25
N VAL A 520 -19.11 9.01 38.26
CA VAL A 520 -18.85 7.57 38.44
C VAL A 520 -17.66 7.33 39.37
N LEU A 521 -16.60 8.13 39.27
CA LEU A 521 -15.42 8.04 40.14
C LEU A 521 -15.72 8.48 41.57
N LEU A 522 -16.67 9.41 41.76
CA LEU A 522 -17.16 9.82 43.08
C LEU A 522 -18.24 8.90 43.67
N SER A 523 -18.86 8.05 42.86
CA SER A 523 -19.85 7.04 43.29
C SER A 523 -19.44 6.22 44.53
N PRO A 524 -18.22 5.64 44.60
CA PRO A 524 -17.80 4.86 45.77
C PRO A 524 -17.70 5.66 47.08
N LEU A 525 -17.72 7.00 47.04
CA LEU A 525 -17.79 7.85 48.24
C LEU A 525 -19.23 8.08 48.72
N LEU A 526 -20.24 7.90 47.88
CA LEU A 526 -21.65 8.09 48.24
C LEU A 526 -22.13 7.16 49.38
N PRO A 527 -21.76 5.86 49.42
CA PRO A 527 -22.04 5.01 50.56
C PRO A 527 -21.36 5.57 51.82
N ILE A 528 -20.08 5.90 51.76
CA ILE A 528 -19.35 6.38 52.95
C ILE A 528 -20.00 7.65 53.51
N ALA A 529 -20.37 8.60 52.65
CA ALA A 529 -21.08 9.82 53.04
C ALA A 529 -22.48 9.51 53.63
N TYR A 530 -23.22 8.57 53.04
CA TYR A 530 -24.53 8.14 53.54
C TYR A 530 -24.43 7.50 54.93
N TRP A 531 -23.45 6.63 55.15
CA TRP A 531 -23.23 5.97 56.45
C TRP A 531 -22.75 6.97 57.51
N GLN A 532 -21.84 7.88 57.16
CA GLN A 532 -21.43 8.97 58.05
C GLN A 532 -22.59 9.88 58.46
N TRP A 533 -23.52 10.15 57.56
CA TRP A 533 -24.69 10.97 57.87
C TRP A 533 -25.70 10.23 58.76
N LYS A 534 -25.82 8.90 58.58
CA LYS A 534 -26.67 8.02 59.39
C LYS A 534 -26.12 7.77 60.81
N ASP A 535 -24.81 7.69 60.98
CA ASP A 535 -24.17 7.33 62.26
C ASP A 535 -23.92 8.51 63.21
N ARG A 536 -24.27 9.75 62.82
CA ARG A 536 -24.17 10.91 63.72
C ARG A 536 -25.03 10.78 65.00
N ASP A 537 -26.01 9.88 65.04
CA ASP A 537 -26.90 9.65 66.19
C ASP A 537 -26.57 8.38 67.01
N ILE A 538 -25.41 7.75 66.80
CA ILE A 538 -25.03 6.49 67.48
C ILE A 538 -23.71 6.64 68.26
N ILE A 539 -23.64 7.62 69.17
CA ILE A 539 -22.83 7.49 70.41
C ILE A 539 -23.80 7.05 71.51
N ARG A 540 -24.13 5.76 71.49
CA ARG A 540 -25.06 5.13 72.45
C ARG A 540 -24.38 3.95 73.17
N VAL A 541 -23.14 4.15 73.60
CA VAL A 541 -22.40 3.24 74.51
C VAL A 541 -21.62 4.07 75.55
N GLU A 542 -22.29 4.91 76.34
CA GLU A 542 -21.63 5.61 77.46
C GLU A 542 -22.46 5.64 78.76
N ARG A 543 -23.80 5.55 78.69
CA ARG A 543 -24.62 5.78 79.89
C ARG A 543 -24.52 4.66 80.94
N HIS A 544 -24.27 3.41 80.54
CA HIS A 544 -24.16 2.29 81.48
C HIS A 544 -22.77 2.15 82.10
N GLU A 545 -21.70 2.47 81.38
CA GLU A 545 -20.33 2.43 81.91
C GLU A 545 -20.04 3.63 82.83
N ARG A 546 -20.52 4.83 82.49
CA ARG A 546 -20.43 6.00 83.39
C ARG A 546 -21.07 5.77 84.77
N LEU A 547 -22.26 5.16 84.80
CA LEU A 547 -22.96 4.85 86.06
C LEU A 547 -22.23 3.76 86.87
N ARG A 548 -21.52 2.84 86.21
CA ARG A 548 -20.69 1.82 86.89
C ARG A 548 -19.46 2.46 87.52
N LEU A 549 -18.76 3.35 86.80
CA LEU A 549 -17.55 4.02 87.28
C LEU A 549 -17.84 5.01 88.42
N ALA A 550 -18.95 5.76 88.34
CA ALA A 550 -19.39 6.63 89.42
C ALA A 550 -19.65 5.87 90.74
N ARG A 551 -20.28 4.68 90.68
CA ARG A 551 -20.50 3.82 91.86
C ARG A 551 -19.21 3.21 92.40
N LEU A 552 -18.23 2.92 91.55
CA LEU A 552 -16.91 2.41 91.97
C LEU A 552 -16.12 3.49 92.72
N ARG A 553 -16.19 4.75 92.27
CA ARG A 553 -15.59 5.88 92.98
C ARG A 553 -16.16 6.03 94.39
N GLU A 554 -17.48 6.01 94.54
CA GLU A 554 -18.16 6.15 95.84
C GLU A 554 -17.73 5.06 96.84
N ARG A 555 -17.49 3.83 96.36
CA ARG A 555 -17.00 2.72 97.19
C ARG A 555 -15.53 2.88 97.61
N LEU A 556 -14.68 3.43 96.76
CA LEU A 556 -13.24 3.57 97.03
C LEU A 556 -12.89 4.81 97.86
N SER A 557 -13.69 5.88 97.77
CA SER A 557 -13.48 7.15 98.48
C SER A 557 -14.00 7.17 99.92
N GLY A 558 -14.53 6.07 100.45
CA GLY A 558 -14.89 5.96 101.88
C GLY A 558 -16.06 6.85 102.33
N ILE A 559 -16.83 7.43 101.41
CA ILE A 559 -17.98 8.29 101.76
C ILE A 559 -19.13 7.41 102.25
N GLY A 560 -19.16 7.19 103.56
CA GLY A 560 -20.30 6.63 104.28
C GLY A 560 -20.41 5.10 104.22
N LEU A 561 -19.67 4.42 105.09
CA LEU A 561 -20.09 3.27 105.93
C LEU A 561 -18.83 2.66 106.57
N ASP A 562 -18.69 2.87 107.89
CA ASP A 562 -17.73 2.14 108.71
C ASP A 562 -17.86 0.62 108.46
N SER A 563 -16.72 -0.06 108.27
CA SER A 563 -16.56 -1.52 108.12
C SER A 563 -16.84 -2.18 106.75
N GLN A 564 -16.28 -1.65 105.66
CA GLN A 564 -16.05 -2.49 104.46
C GLN A 564 -14.93 -3.51 104.73
N ALA A 565 -15.15 -4.76 104.33
CA ALA A 565 -14.12 -5.79 104.38
C ALA A 565 -13.04 -5.49 103.34
N ASP A 566 -11.76 -5.74 103.67
CA ASP A 566 -10.63 -5.50 102.77
C ASP A 566 -10.83 -6.16 101.38
N GLU A 567 -11.56 -7.28 101.33
CA GLU A 567 -11.92 -8.00 100.10
C GLU A 567 -12.78 -7.18 99.13
N ASP A 568 -13.67 -6.32 99.63
CA ASP A 568 -14.53 -5.46 98.79
C ASP A 568 -13.73 -4.31 98.14
N ILE A 569 -12.73 -3.80 98.86
CA ILE A 569 -11.81 -2.76 98.35
C ILE A 569 -10.93 -3.34 97.25
N ASP A 570 -10.38 -4.54 97.47
CA ASP A 570 -9.54 -5.22 96.49
C ASP A 570 -10.32 -5.57 95.21
N ALA A 571 -11.57 -6.02 95.33
CA ALA A 571 -12.45 -6.27 94.18
C ALA A 571 -12.77 -4.98 93.39
N ALA A 572 -12.98 -3.86 94.08
CA ALA A 572 -13.20 -2.57 93.43
C ALA A 572 -11.95 -2.05 92.70
N LEU A 573 -10.76 -2.21 93.28
CA LEU A 573 -9.48 -1.85 92.65
C LEU A 573 -9.18 -2.75 91.44
N SER A 574 -9.45 -4.05 91.53
CA SER A 574 -9.31 -4.97 90.39
C SER A 574 -10.26 -4.58 89.24
N SER A 575 -11.52 -4.22 89.53
CA SER A 575 -12.47 -3.79 88.49
C SER A 575 -12.07 -2.46 87.84
N LEU A 576 -11.31 -1.59 88.52
CA LEU A 576 -10.73 -0.40 87.90
C LEU A 576 -9.57 -0.76 86.96
N GLY A 577 -8.80 -1.79 87.29
CA GLY A 577 -7.73 -2.31 86.45
C GLY A 577 -8.21 -2.74 85.05
N ASP A 578 -9.47 -3.16 84.93
CA ASP A 578 -10.08 -3.61 83.68
C ASP A 578 -10.71 -2.49 82.82
N THR A 579 -10.66 -1.23 83.26
CA THR A 579 -11.30 -0.08 82.58
C THR A 579 -10.31 0.66 81.66
N GLU A 580 -10.78 1.30 80.58
CA GLU A 580 -9.93 2.17 79.76
C GLU A 580 -9.38 3.38 80.55
N TRP A 581 -8.05 3.57 80.51
CA TRP A 581 -7.33 4.59 81.30
C TRP A 581 -7.83 6.02 81.07
N ASP A 582 -8.14 6.38 79.83
CA ASP A 582 -8.54 7.75 79.48
C ASP A 582 -9.99 8.04 79.91
N ALA A 583 -10.89 7.04 79.85
CA ALA A 583 -12.24 7.13 80.40
C ALA A 583 -12.23 7.26 81.93
N LEU A 584 -11.26 6.61 82.60
CA LEU A 584 -11.09 6.69 84.05
C LEU A 584 -10.66 8.09 84.51
N ILE A 585 -9.69 8.71 83.82
CA ILE A 585 -9.26 10.08 84.13
C ILE A 585 -10.40 11.08 83.94
N GLN A 586 -11.25 10.89 82.93
CA GLN A 586 -12.38 11.76 82.65
C GLN A 586 -13.44 11.74 83.77
N GLU A 587 -13.72 10.57 84.37
CA GLU A 587 -14.74 10.41 85.42
C GLU A 587 -14.23 10.66 86.85
N TRP A 588 -12.96 10.34 87.15
CA TRP A 588 -12.37 10.63 88.47
C TRP A 588 -11.99 12.09 88.65
N GLY A 589 -11.87 12.83 87.54
CA GLY A 589 -11.40 14.21 87.53
C GLY A 589 -9.88 14.30 87.42
N LYS A 590 -9.37 15.52 87.27
CA LYS A 590 -7.94 15.78 87.07
C LYS A 590 -7.15 15.24 88.28
N PRO A 591 -6.20 14.29 88.08
CA PRO A 591 -5.36 13.79 89.17
C PRO A 591 -4.53 14.92 89.79
N ASP A 592 -4.29 14.83 91.10
CA ASP A 592 -3.47 15.79 91.83
C ASP A 592 -2.03 15.79 91.31
N VAL A 593 -1.55 14.60 90.96
CA VAL A 593 -0.25 14.37 90.32
C VAL A 593 -0.42 13.39 89.17
N ARG A 594 0.07 13.78 87.98
CA ARG A 594 0.18 12.90 86.80
C ARG A 594 1.57 13.03 86.21
N HIS A 595 2.16 11.90 85.87
CA HIS A 595 3.45 11.83 85.21
C HIS A 595 3.39 10.75 84.14
N SER A 596 3.58 11.14 82.88
CA SER A 596 3.67 10.19 81.77
C SER A 596 5.10 10.24 81.24
N THR A 597 5.76 9.09 81.28
CA THR A 597 7.07 8.84 80.67
C THR A 597 6.89 7.92 79.47
N GLU A 598 7.97 7.65 78.74
CA GLU A 598 7.96 6.66 77.66
C GLU A 598 7.65 5.24 78.19
N ASP A 599 8.08 4.93 79.43
CA ASP A 599 8.00 3.57 79.99
C ASP A 599 6.77 3.33 80.89
N LEU A 600 6.25 4.39 81.52
CA LEU A 600 5.19 4.30 82.52
C LEU A 600 4.35 5.59 82.56
N GLU A 601 3.06 5.44 82.79
CA GLU A 601 2.20 6.55 83.22
C GLU A 601 1.69 6.32 84.64
N LEU A 602 1.83 7.35 85.47
CA LEU A 602 1.49 7.38 86.87
C LEU A 602 0.47 8.49 87.11
N ALA A 603 -0.59 8.18 87.85
CA ALA A 603 -1.54 9.17 88.35
C ALA A 603 -1.85 8.89 89.82
N ALA A 604 -1.92 9.94 90.63
CA ALA A 604 -2.26 9.84 92.04
C ALA A 604 -3.39 10.82 92.39
N TRP A 605 -4.34 10.35 93.20
CA TRP A 605 -5.49 11.09 93.67
C TRP A 605 -5.57 11.00 95.20
N ARG A 606 -5.75 12.14 95.86
CA ARG A 606 -6.12 12.18 97.28
C ARG A 606 -7.62 11.94 97.41
N LEU A 607 -8.02 10.98 98.25
CA LEU A 607 -9.42 10.58 98.37
C LEU A 607 -10.23 11.55 99.25
N GLU A 608 -9.64 12.06 100.34
CA GLU A 608 -10.23 13.12 101.17
C GLU A 608 -9.16 14.13 101.60
N ILE A 609 -9.56 15.38 101.86
CA ILE A 609 -8.65 16.48 102.19
C ILE A 609 -7.99 16.30 103.56
N ASP A 610 -8.71 15.69 104.52
CA ASP A 610 -8.32 15.55 105.93
C ASP A 610 -7.99 14.10 106.34
N SER A 611 -8.01 13.12 105.42
CA SER A 611 -7.59 11.74 105.72
C SER A 611 -6.35 11.34 104.91
N PRO A 612 -5.38 10.60 105.51
CA PRO A 612 -4.11 10.32 104.87
C PRO A 612 -4.23 9.09 103.96
N THR A 613 -5.11 9.17 102.96
CA THR A 613 -5.37 8.09 102.01
C THR A 613 -5.15 8.55 100.57
N LEU A 614 -4.30 7.81 99.86
CA LEU A 614 -3.91 8.09 98.48
C LEU A 614 -4.31 6.93 97.58
N LEU A 615 -4.94 7.20 96.45
CA LEU A 615 -5.09 6.22 95.38
C LEU A 615 -4.03 6.48 94.32
N ILE A 616 -3.25 5.45 93.99
CA ILE A 616 -2.19 5.50 92.98
C ILE A 616 -2.57 4.55 91.85
N GLY A 617 -2.70 5.08 90.64
CA GLY A 617 -2.88 4.33 89.41
C GLY A 617 -1.60 4.31 88.59
N ILE A 618 -1.21 3.13 88.13
CA ILE A 618 0.00 2.89 87.35
C ILE A 618 -0.39 2.16 86.07
N ARG A 619 -0.03 2.77 84.94
CA ARG A 619 -0.13 2.19 83.60
C ARG A 619 1.29 1.99 83.03
N PRO A 620 1.90 0.80 83.20
CA PRO A 620 3.15 0.47 82.55
C PRO A 620 2.96 0.39 81.03
N LYS A 621 3.81 1.08 80.25
CA LYS A 621 3.85 0.94 78.79
C LYS A 621 4.80 -0.19 78.37
N VAL A 622 5.75 -0.54 79.24
CA VAL A 622 6.73 -1.63 79.08
C VAL A 622 6.68 -2.51 80.34
N ASP A 623 7.18 -3.75 80.30
CA ASP A 623 7.26 -4.62 81.48
C ASP A 623 8.30 -4.12 82.48
N TRP A 624 7.91 -3.99 83.76
CA TRP A 624 8.79 -3.66 84.89
C TRP A 624 8.98 -4.86 85.80
N GLU A 625 10.23 -5.09 86.21
CA GLU A 625 10.67 -6.16 87.11
C GLU A 625 11.23 -5.54 88.40
N HIS A 626 11.01 -6.17 89.56
CA HIS A 626 11.34 -5.63 90.89
C HIS A 626 10.78 -4.22 91.14
N ALA A 627 9.54 -3.98 90.70
CA ALA A 627 8.91 -2.68 90.84
C ALA A 627 8.51 -2.39 92.29
N GLY A 628 8.65 -1.14 92.71
CA GLY A 628 8.21 -0.63 94.00
C GLY A 628 7.81 0.84 93.95
N ILE A 629 6.92 1.25 94.85
CA ILE A 629 6.51 2.65 95.03
C ILE A 629 7.09 3.16 96.34
N ARG A 630 7.75 4.31 96.30
CA ARG A 630 8.26 5.01 97.47
C ARG A 630 7.57 6.35 97.66
N LEU A 631 7.14 6.62 98.89
CA LEU A 631 6.51 7.86 99.31
C LEU A 631 7.52 8.74 100.07
N SER A 632 8.14 9.70 99.37
CA SER A 632 9.17 10.56 99.96
C SER A 632 8.60 11.89 100.44
N ALA A 633 8.82 12.24 101.71
CA ALA A 633 8.47 13.57 102.23
C ALA A 633 9.54 14.60 101.81
N THR A 634 9.18 15.55 100.94
CA THR A 634 10.10 16.63 100.54
C THR A 634 10.18 17.76 101.59
N MET A 635 9.19 17.87 102.48
CA MET A 635 9.19 18.85 103.57
C MET A 635 8.30 18.40 104.75
N GLY A 636 8.93 17.96 105.84
CA GLY A 636 8.25 17.43 107.04
C GLY A 636 9.04 16.30 107.71
N GLU A 637 8.41 15.60 108.66
CA GLU A 637 8.93 14.33 109.19
C GLU A 637 8.75 13.18 108.18
N ARG A 638 9.53 12.11 108.34
CA ARG A 638 9.48 10.94 107.45
C ARG A 638 8.11 10.26 107.58
N ILE A 639 7.49 9.98 106.43
CA ILE A 639 6.18 9.33 106.35
C ILE A 639 6.35 7.82 106.54
N SER A 640 5.48 7.22 107.36
CA SER A 640 5.33 5.77 107.47
C SER A 640 4.00 5.33 106.88
N ILE A 641 4.03 4.28 106.06
CA ILE A 641 2.85 3.62 105.50
C ILE A 641 2.21 2.76 106.59
N GLU A 642 0.93 2.98 106.84
CA GLU A 642 0.16 2.26 107.86
C GLU A 642 -0.63 1.08 107.26
N GLY A 643 -0.98 1.16 105.97
CA GLY A 643 -1.67 0.09 105.26
C GLY A 643 -1.70 0.29 103.74
N VAL A 644 -1.78 -0.82 103.00
CA VAL A 644 -1.81 -0.84 101.54
C VAL A 644 -2.85 -1.86 101.05
N HIS A 645 -3.67 -1.46 100.08
CA HIS A 645 -4.65 -2.31 99.42
C HIS A 645 -4.46 -2.27 97.89
N PRO A 646 -4.41 -3.42 97.18
CA PRO A 646 -4.39 -4.79 97.72
C PRO A 646 -3.16 -5.06 98.60
N SER A 647 -3.21 -6.13 99.40
CA SER A 647 -2.17 -6.40 100.40
C SER A 647 -0.79 -6.59 99.75
N HIS A 648 0.07 -5.59 99.89
CA HIS A 648 1.44 -5.57 99.42
C HIS A 648 2.41 -5.45 100.60
N LEU A 649 3.60 -6.07 100.46
CA LEU A 649 4.67 -5.90 101.44
C LEU A 649 5.12 -4.44 101.41
N HIS A 650 5.10 -3.78 102.57
CA HIS A 650 5.57 -2.41 102.72
C HIS A 650 6.52 -2.32 103.92
N PHE A 651 7.47 -1.39 103.83
CA PHE A 651 8.43 -1.10 104.89
C PHE A 651 8.69 0.40 104.94
N GLU A 652 8.39 1.02 106.09
CA GLU A 652 8.49 2.47 106.29
C GLU A 652 7.80 3.28 105.19
N ASP A 653 8.54 3.80 104.21
CA ASP A 653 8.07 4.65 103.11
C ASP A 653 7.95 3.93 101.75
N GLU A 654 8.19 2.62 101.67
CA GLU A 654 8.25 1.87 100.41
C GLU A 654 7.26 0.69 100.35
N ILE A 655 6.68 0.46 99.17
CA ILE A 655 5.73 -0.62 98.83
C ILE A 655 6.31 -1.45 97.69
N VAL A 656 6.35 -2.77 97.85
CA VAL A 656 6.88 -3.69 96.84
C VAL A 656 5.75 -4.23 95.96
N LEU A 657 5.86 -4.05 94.63
CA LEU A 657 4.89 -4.49 93.63
C LEU A 657 5.35 -5.71 92.81
N ASP A 658 6.63 -6.07 92.89
CA ASP A 658 7.26 -7.18 92.16
C ASP A 658 7.30 -6.98 90.64
N LYS A 659 6.24 -7.33 89.89
CA LYS A 659 6.22 -7.24 88.42
C LYS A 659 5.01 -6.46 87.91
N LEU A 660 5.25 -5.47 87.05
CA LEU A 660 4.19 -4.73 86.34
C LEU A 660 4.24 -5.10 84.86
N LYS A 661 3.17 -5.69 84.33
CA LYS A 661 3.09 -6.07 82.90
C LYS A 661 2.56 -4.92 82.06
N SER A 662 3.13 -4.72 80.87
CA SER A 662 2.74 -3.71 79.90
C SER A 662 1.23 -3.72 79.65
N GLN A 663 0.65 -2.51 79.59
CA GLN A 663 -0.77 -2.20 79.38
C GLN A 663 -1.76 -2.68 80.45
N ASN A 664 -1.32 -3.42 81.46
CA ASN A 664 -2.18 -3.77 82.59
C ASN A 664 -2.20 -2.62 83.61
N LEU A 665 -3.39 -2.11 83.92
CA LEU A 665 -3.55 -1.06 84.91
C LEU A 665 -3.47 -1.64 86.33
N HIS A 666 -2.68 -0.96 87.17
CA HIS A 666 -2.51 -1.33 88.57
C HIS A 666 -2.94 -0.17 89.46
N PHE A 667 -3.89 -0.43 90.36
CA PHE A 667 -4.41 0.54 91.29
C PHE A 667 -4.15 0.09 92.72
N ILE A 668 -3.57 0.98 93.51
CA ILE A 668 -3.20 0.72 94.89
C ILE A 668 -3.68 1.89 95.75
N ARG A 669 -4.38 1.57 96.82
CA ARG A 669 -4.76 2.51 97.86
C ARG A 669 -3.78 2.42 99.01
N VAL A 670 -3.18 3.55 99.37
CA VAL A 670 -2.15 3.66 100.41
C VAL A 670 -2.67 4.53 101.56
N GLN A 671 -2.65 3.99 102.77
CA GLN A 671 -2.92 4.71 104.02
C GLN A 671 -1.58 5.03 104.69
N HIS A 672 -1.35 6.28 105.06
CA HIS A 672 -0.07 6.74 105.61
C HIS A 672 -0.25 7.60 106.87
N ALA A 673 0.80 7.80 107.65
CA ALA A 673 0.74 8.61 108.86
C ALA A 673 0.67 10.12 108.56
N HIS A 674 -0.07 10.86 109.39
CA HIS A 674 -0.45 12.27 109.17
C HIS A 674 0.62 13.29 109.63
N SER A 675 1.76 13.42 108.92
CA SER A 675 2.86 14.29 109.40
C SER A 675 3.71 15.06 108.37
N SER A 676 3.39 15.06 107.07
CA SER A 676 4.17 15.81 106.06
C SER A 676 3.32 16.78 105.24
N SER A 677 3.88 17.98 104.99
CA SER A 677 3.24 19.03 104.19
C SER A 677 3.35 18.80 102.68
N LYS A 678 4.39 18.08 102.23
CA LYS A 678 4.59 17.73 100.81
C LYS A 678 5.11 16.31 100.65
N LEU A 679 4.50 15.57 99.72
CA LEU A 679 4.77 14.16 99.44
C LEU A 679 5.05 13.93 97.95
N ASP A 680 6.14 13.24 97.65
CA ASP A 680 6.47 12.77 96.32
C ASP A 680 6.25 11.26 96.19
N VAL A 681 5.67 10.86 95.05
CA VAL A 681 5.43 9.45 94.70
C VAL A 681 6.47 9.03 93.67
N VAL A 682 7.39 8.15 94.05
CA VAL A 682 8.46 7.66 93.16
C VAL A 682 8.22 6.19 92.85
N VAL A 683 8.13 5.84 91.57
CA VAL A 683 8.10 4.43 91.14
C VAL A 683 9.51 4.03 90.76
N THR A 684 10.03 2.96 91.36
CA THR A 684 11.37 2.42 91.07
C THR A 684 11.27 0.98 90.59
N GLY A 685 12.22 0.53 89.80
CA GLY A 685 12.28 -0.86 89.35
C GLY A 685 13.32 -1.06 88.26
N THR A 686 13.24 -2.19 87.57
CA THR A 686 14.12 -2.51 86.44
C THR A 686 13.28 -2.73 85.17
N VAL A 687 13.61 -2.01 84.09
CA VAL A 687 13.01 -2.21 82.76
C VAL A 687 14.09 -2.81 81.88
N GLN A 688 13.84 -4.02 81.35
CA GLN A 688 14.82 -4.76 80.52
C GLN A 688 16.22 -4.90 81.18
N GLY A 689 16.27 -5.03 82.51
CA GLY A 689 17.53 -5.17 83.27
C GLY A 689 18.25 -3.85 83.60
N VAL A 690 17.72 -2.70 83.17
CA VAL A 690 18.25 -1.37 83.52
C VAL A 690 17.45 -0.80 84.70
N PRO A 691 18.11 -0.33 85.78
CA PRO A 691 17.41 0.32 86.88
C PRO A 691 16.83 1.66 86.44
N MET A 692 15.53 1.82 86.65
CA MET A 692 14.75 3.00 86.25
C MET A 692 13.95 3.52 87.45
N ALA A 693 13.79 4.85 87.50
CA ALA A 693 12.93 5.51 88.48
C ALA A 693 12.11 6.60 87.78
N ALA A 694 10.80 6.58 88.00
CA ALA A 694 9.86 7.58 87.51
C ALA A 694 9.35 8.41 88.70
N MET A 695 9.59 9.71 88.65
CA MET A 695 9.16 10.66 89.68
C MET A 695 8.43 11.82 89.02
N PRO A 696 7.17 12.10 89.38
CA PRO A 696 6.45 13.28 88.93
C PRO A 696 7.20 14.57 89.26
N SER A 697 7.11 15.55 88.37
CA SER A 697 7.72 16.87 88.57
C SER A 697 7.02 17.74 89.63
N LYS A 698 5.88 17.28 90.17
CA LYS A 698 5.07 18.00 91.15
C LYS A 698 4.77 17.11 92.35
N ALA A 699 5.15 17.55 93.55
CA ALA A 699 4.79 16.92 94.81
C ALA A 699 3.32 17.17 95.17
N LEU A 700 2.69 16.20 95.83
CA LEU A 700 1.40 16.35 96.51
C LEU A 700 1.58 17.34 97.66
N ASN A 701 0.79 18.43 97.71
CA ASN A 701 0.86 19.45 98.77
C ASN A 701 -0.39 19.36 99.66
N HIS A 702 -0.21 19.36 100.98
CA HIS A 702 -1.32 19.20 101.94
C HIS A 702 -2.10 20.49 102.25
N SER A 703 -1.64 21.67 101.81
CA SER A 703 -2.41 22.93 101.92
C SER A 703 -2.58 23.61 100.57
N GLU A 704 -3.83 23.93 100.20
CA GLU A 704 -4.15 24.77 99.04
C GLU A 704 -3.63 26.20 99.30
N GLU A 705 -2.80 26.70 98.38
CA GLU A 705 -2.66 28.14 98.11
C GLU A 705 -3.32 28.42 96.76
#